data_AF-A0A964AV00-F1
#
_entry.id   AF-A0A964AV00-F1
#
_cell.length_a   1.000
_cell.length_b   1.000
_cell.length_c   1.000
_cell.angle_alpha   90.00
_cell.angle_beta   90.00
_cell.angle_gamma   90.00
#
_symmetry.space_group_name_H-M   'P 1'
#
loop_
_entity.id
_entity.type
_entity.pdbx_description
1 polymer ?
#
loop_
_entity_poly.entity_id
_entity_poly.type
_entity_poly.pdbx_seq_one_letter_code
_entity_poly.pdbx_strand_id
1 'polypeptide(L)'
;MKLLLLFAACTWLNEDDLAARLDRDGDGHQGIPVGDDCDDDDADAHPGAEERCGGGDEDCDGTVDETPVDAAAYYRDSDGDGFGLLTDAVFTCSAPTGYVANSDDCDDGDADINPDGVEVCDDVDNDCDGDADGDATDAGTWYPDLDGDTYGDDDGAVLACDAPEDHVSSGGDCDDSSAAVAPNLVEICNDGLDNDCSGDAPECVLGGVYDVDALGVTVTGQGGDFGEALVGGDFNGDGDGDIVIGAPTKSNLNKGNLYIFYGPLTASVDGTAADDRIIGVQSPGYVGLSLANVGDIDGDGADDLLVGARSVSNHLAFPGGAYLLHGAELPSADLNDPPAVIYGAANNDRAGVAVAGPGDYTGDGVPDLLITATRNDDAAEDAGAVCLVDGTVNGDSSLQQAEGCLRGEEAGDELGARLVVLGDVDGDGRDDFAVSSLTHSAKGAVWMVPDMRTNFNNIRNNAKLVGERDDDAAGTALGAPGDVDGDGLADLLVGAPGSDRATSDAGAAYLVLGSTWADSGLTEALADMSQVIFVGESAQDFAGTAVGATDLDGQGAPDLVISSPTNSTSSATAGGRVYVFMDSAALVGEVDLSEADLKIDGTEDAAQIGLSLTGVSDVNGDPYGDLLIGAPYQGGTSAGAVHLVFGAGQ
;
A
#
# COMPACT_ATOMS: atom_id res chain seq x y z
N MET A 1 -83.81 69.73 -106.29
CA MET A 1 -85.20 70.02 -106.66
C MET A 1 -86.11 69.35 -105.65
N LYS A 2 -86.73 70.14 -104.75
CA LYS A 2 -87.85 69.80 -103.84
C LYS A 2 -87.64 68.63 -102.84
N LEU A 3 -88.29 68.53 -101.68
CA LEU A 3 -89.09 69.39 -100.78
C LEU A 3 -89.69 68.41 -99.72
N LEU A 4 -89.72 68.81 -98.43
CA LEU A 4 -90.65 68.38 -97.34
C LEU A 4 -90.75 66.88 -96.95
N LEU A 5 -90.50 66.41 -95.71
CA LEU A 5 -91.07 66.63 -94.35
C LEU A 5 -91.74 65.33 -93.87
N LEU A 6 -91.30 64.75 -92.74
CA LEU A 6 -92.16 64.01 -91.80
C LEU A 6 -91.57 64.06 -90.37
N PHE A 7 -92.45 64.11 -89.38
CA PHE A 7 -92.24 64.43 -87.96
C PHE A 7 -92.03 63.19 -87.06
N ALA A 8 -91.50 63.45 -85.84
CA ALA A 8 -91.54 62.69 -84.57
C ALA A 8 -90.54 61.51 -84.40
N ALA A 9 -89.87 61.29 -83.27
CA ALA A 9 -90.20 61.61 -81.86
C ALA A 9 -88.94 61.90 -80.99
N CYS A 10 -89.15 62.67 -79.92
CA CYS A 10 -88.21 62.92 -78.83
C CYS A 10 -88.72 62.17 -77.59
N THR A 11 -87.88 61.33 -76.97
CA THR A 11 -88.15 60.67 -75.69
C THR A 11 -87.20 61.20 -74.63
N TRP A 12 -87.78 61.50 -73.47
CA TRP A 12 -87.13 62.01 -72.26
C TRP A 12 -86.16 60.96 -71.68
N LEU A 13 -85.00 61.41 -71.20
CA LEU A 13 -84.07 60.62 -70.38
C LEU A 13 -84.57 60.66 -68.93
N ASN A 14 -84.60 59.50 -68.27
CA ASN A 14 -85.09 59.33 -66.90
C ASN A 14 -83.97 59.65 -65.89
N GLU A 15 -84.34 60.05 -64.66
CA GLU A 15 -83.41 60.40 -63.57
C GLU A 15 -82.48 59.24 -63.14
N ASP A 16 -82.84 57.98 -63.43
CA ASP A 16 -82.03 56.79 -63.11
C ASP A 16 -80.70 56.70 -63.90
N ASP A 17 -80.61 57.34 -65.07
CA ASP A 17 -79.41 57.30 -65.94
C ASP A 17 -78.36 58.37 -65.55
N LEU A 18 -78.69 59.23 -64.58
CA LEU A 18 -77.75 60.21 -63.99
C LEU A 18 -77.05 59.63 -62.76
N ALA A 19 -77.72 58.81 -61.94
CA ALA A 19 -77.13 58.17 -60.76
C ALA A 19 -76.01 57.18 -61.13
N ALA A 20 -76.22 56.33 -62.14
CA ALA A 20 -75.21 55.35 -62.62
C ALA A 20 -74.00 55.96 -63.35
N ARG A 21 -73.94 57.30 -63.49
CA ARG A 21 -72.79 58.03 -64.04
C ARG A 21 -72.02 58.82 -62.98
N LEU A 22 -72.51 58.81 -61.75
CA LEU A 22 -71.98 59.58 -60.61
C LEU A 22 -71.48 58.69 -59.47
N ASP A 23 -71.78 57.39 -59.53
CA ASP A 23 -71.38 56.29 -58.64
C ASP A 23 -70.98 55.14 -59.60
N ARG A 24 -69.69 55.05 -59.95
CA ARG A 24 -69.21 54.18 -61.05
C ARG A 24 -68.80 52.80 -60.57
N ASP A 25 -68.31 52.66 -59.34
CA ASP A 25 -67.97 51.38 -58.73
C ASP A 25 -69.16 50.70 -58.01
N GLY A 26 -70.24 51.46 -57.72
CA GLY A 26 -71.50 50.94 -57.22
C GLY A 26 -71.55 50.77 -55.71
N ASP A 27 -70.71 51.49 -54.96
CA ASP A 27 -70.63 51.47 -53.50
C ASP A 27 -71.76 52.30 -52.82
N GLY A 28 -72.45 53.14 -53.60
CA GLY A 28 -73.52 54.01 -53.14
C GLY A 28 -73.09 55.42 -52.74
N HIS A 29 -71.81 55.76 -52.90
CA HIS A 29 -71.25 57.10 -52.78
C HIS A 29 -71.06 57.73 -54.16
N GLN A 30 -70.85 59.05 -54.22
CA GLN A 30 -70.73 59.76 -55.48
C GLN A 30 -69.37 60.46 -55.58
N GLY A 31 -68.72 60.39 -56.73
CA GLY A 31 -67.43 61.03 -56.95
C GLY A 31 -67.44 62.57 -56.89
N ILE A 32 -66.30 63.16 -56.57
CA ILE A 32 -66.04 64.61 -56.57
C ILE A 32 -66.25 65.19 -58.00
N PRO A 33 -66.88 66.39 -58.19
CA PRO A 33 -67.06 67.47 -57.23
C PRO A 33 -68.44 67.59 -56.59
N VAL A 34 -69.29 66.56 -56.72
CA VAL A 34 -70.69 66.61 -56.25
C VAL A 34 -71.00 65.62 -55.13
N GLY A 35 -70.13 64.65 -54.85
CA GLY A 35 -70.17 63.83 -53.64
C GLY A 35 -68.83 63.75 -52.91
N ASP A 36 -68.75 62.78 -51.99
CA ASP A 36 -67.72 62.65 -50.96
C ASP A 36 -66.83 61.40 -51.15
N ASP A 37 -67.01 60.64 -52.23
CA ASP A 37 -66.15 59.49 -52.57
C ASP A 37 -64.87 59.96 -53.27
N CYS A 38 -63.73 59.44 -52.79
CA CYS A 38 -62.39 59.84 -53.16
C CYS A 38 -61.78 59.00 -54.30
N ASP A 39 -62.31 57.80 -54.59
CA ASP A 39 -61.94 56.99 -55.76
C ASP A 39 -63.14 56.24 -56.37
N ASP A 40 -63.87 56.93 -57.26
CA ASP A 40 -65.03 56.44 -58.02
C ASP A 40 -64.71 55.24 -58.97
N ASP A 41 -63.53 54.61 -58.90
CA ASP A 41 -63.20 53.32 -59.53
C ASP A 41 -63.04 52.17 -58.50
N ASP A 42 -63.06 52.45 -57.20
CA ASP A 42 -62.77 51.52 -56.11
C ASP A 42 -63.88 51.53 -55.04
N ALA A 43 -64.69 50.47 -55.05
CA ALA A 43 -65.82 50.33 -54.13
C ALA A 43 -65.41 50.17 -52.64
N ASP A 44 -64.12 50.02 -52.34
CA ASP A 44 -63.61 49.99 -50.96
C ASP A 44 -63.13 51.39 -50.48
N ALA A 45 -63.14 52.41 -51.35
CA ALA A 45 -62.65 53.77 -51.07
C ALA A 45 -63.80 54.79 -50.96
N HIS A 46 -64.42 54.88 -49.79
CA HIS A 46 -65.57 55.72 -49.53
C HIS A 46 -65.71 56.20 -48.08
N PRO A 47 -66.42 57.32 -47.82
CA PRO A 47 -66.68 57.82 -46.48
C PRO A 47 -67.14 56.77 -45.46
N GLY A 48 -66.28 56.46 -44.49
CA GLY A 48 -66.54 55.49 -43.42
C GLY A 48 -66.26 54.02 -43.77
N ALA A 49 -65.44 53.74 -44.80
CA ALA A 49 -64.83 52.44 -45.01
C ALA A 49 -63.88 52.06 -43.85
N GLU A 50 -63.48 50.79 -43.78
CA GLU A 50 -62.42 50.34 -42.87
C GLU A 50 -61.07 50.47 -43.57
N GLU A 51 -60.14 51.21 -42.97
CA GLU A 51 -58.76 51.34 -43.47
C GLU A 51 -58.05 49.99 -43.58
N ARG A 52 -57.24 49.84 -44.62
CA ARG A 52 -56.39 48.66 -44.85
C ARG A 52 -54.98 49.11 -45.17
N CYS A 53 -54.01 48.33 -44.73
CA CYS A 53 -52.62 48.56 -45.08
C CYS A 53 -52.43 48.54 -46.60
N GLY A 54 -52.14 49.70 -47.18
CA GLY A 54 -52.01 49.82 -48.64
C GLY A 54 -51.54 51.18 -49.14
N GLY A 55 -51.55 52.20 -48.27
CA GLY A 55 -51.24 53.58 -48.64
C GLY A 55 -52.38 54.28 -49.40
N GLY A 56 -53.58 53.71 -49.40
CA GLY A 56 -54.84 54.34 -49.83
C GLY A 56 -55.52 55.04 -48.66
N ASP A 57 -56.39 56.01 -48.98
CA ASP A 57 -57.29 56.66 -48.01
C ASP A 57 -58.67 56.05 -48.29
N GLU A 58 -58.97 54.92 -47.63
CA GLU A 58 -60.18 54.16 -47.92
C GLU A 58 -61.40 54.84 -47.33
N ASP A 59 -61.28 55.52 -46.19
CA ASP A 59 -62.42 56.21 -45.56
C ASP A 59 -62.62 57.66 -46.03
N CYS A 60 -61.77 58.13 -46.94
CA CYS A 60 -61.77 59.46 -47.55
C CYS A 60 -61.71 60.63 -46.56
N ASP A 61 -61.16 60.44 -45.36
CA ASP A 61 -61.05 61.48 -44.33
C ASP A 61 -59.78 62.34 -44.44
N GLY A 62 -58.86 61.96 -45.34
CA GLY A 62 -57.60 62.65 -45.61
C GLY A 62 -56.43 62.18 -44.75
N THR A 63 -56.63 61.18 -43.90
CA THR A 63 -55.57 60.34 -43.33
C THR A 63 -55.46 59.02 -44.09
N VAL A 64 -54.35 58.32 -43.89
CA VAL A 64 -54.00 57.11 -44.66
C VAL A 64 -53.48 56.13 -43.62
N ASP A 65 -54.04 54.92 -43.57
CA ASP A 65 -53.61 53.84 -42.70
C ASP A 65 -53.60 54.22 -41.19
N GLU A 66 -54.52 55.07 -40.70
CA GLU A 66 -54.50 55.54 -39.31
C GLU A 66 -55.13 54.56 -38.30
N THR A 67 -55.98 53.64 -38.76
CA THR A 67 -56.49 52.50 -37.98
C THR A 67 -56.73 51.20 -38.81
N PRO A 68 -55.71 50.68 -39.52
CA PRO A 68 -55.92 49.64 -40.50
C PRO A 68 -56.30 48.30 -39.85
N VAL A 69 -57.33 47.64 -40.38
CA VAL A 69 -57.88 46.41 -39.81
C VAL A 69 -56.98 45.18 -39.99
N ASP A 70 -56.00 45.27 -40.89
CA ASP A 70 -54.99 44.25 -41.19
C ASP A 70 -53.57 44.66 -40.75
N ALA A 71 -53.46 45.63 -39.84
CA ALA A 71 -52.22 45.99 -39.19
C ALA A 71 -51.54 44.78 -38.51
N ALA A 72 -50.25 44.58 -38.78
CA ALA A 72 -49.46 43.56 -38.13
C ALA A 72 -49.02 44.03 -36.73
N ALA A 73 -48.88 43.08 -35.80
CA ALA A 73 -48.25 43.34 -34.52
C ALA A 73 -46.73 43.45 -34.71
N TYR A 74 -46.15 44.49 -34.12
CA TYR A 74 -44.72 44.65 -33.93
C TYR A 74 -44.45 44.87 -32.45
N TYR A 75 -43.39 44.27 -31.92
CA TYR A 75 -43.05 44.24 -30.50
C TYR A 75 -41.83 45.10 -30.26
N ARG A 76 -41.81 45.87 -29.17
CA ARG A 76 -40.65 46.70 -28.83
C ARG A 76 -39.41 45.81 -28.73
N ASP A 77 -38.33 46.29 -29.33
CA ASP A 77 -36.97 45.73 -29.28
C ASP A 77 -36.07 46.85 -28.74
N SER A 78 -35.87 46.84 -27.43
CA SER A 78 -35.32 47.95 -26.67
C SER A 78 -33.82 47.83 -26.44
N ASP A 79 -33.27 46.62 -26.52
CA ASP A 79 -31.83 46.31 -26.46
C ASP A 79 -31.18 46.05 -27.84
N GLY A 80 -31.97 45.76 -28.87
CA GLY A 80 -31.55 45.65 -30.26
C GLY A 80 -31.10 44.25 -30.69
N ASP A 81 -31.53 43.18 -30.02
CA ASP A 81 -31.14 41.80 -30.33
C ASP A 81 -31.95 41.15 -31.48
N GLY A 82 -33.09 41.74 -31.84
CA GLY A 82 -33.97 41.29 -32.92
C GLY A 82 -35.20 40.49 -32.47
N PHE A 83 -35.36 40.27 -31.18
CA PHE A 83 -36.57 39.78 -30.51
C PHE A 83 -37.25 40.96 -29.81
N GLY A 84 -38.50 40.79 -29.39
CA GLY A 84 -39.22 41.87 -28.73
C GLY A 84 -40.32 41.37 -27.82
N LEU A 85 -40.70 42.17 -26.83
CA LEU A 85 -41.56 41.71 -25.74
C LEU A 85 -43.03 41.58 -26.18
N LEU A 86 -43.62 40.37 -26.05
CA LEU A 86 -45.03 40.09 -26.40
C LEU A 86 -46.04 41.09 -25.79
N THR A 87 -45.72 41.64 -24.62
CA THR A 87 -46.61 42.56 -23.89
C THR A 87 -46.52 44.02 -24.33
N ASP A 88 -45.50 44.41 -25.11
CA ASP A 88 -45.33 45.77 -25.65
C ASP A 88 -45.50 45.77 -27.18
N ALA A 89 -46.68 45.34 -27.62
CA ALA A 89 -47.04 45.27 -29.03
C ALA A 89 -47.74 46.56 -29.51
N VAL A 90 -47.36 47.01 -30.71
CA VAL A 90 -48.08 48.04 -31.47
C VAL A 90 -48.56 47.46 -32.80
N PHE A 91 -49.73 47.90 -33.24
CA PHE A 91 -50.33 47.47 -34.50
C PHE A 91 -50.13 48.55 -35.55
N THR A 92 -49.40 48.23 -36.61
CA THR A 92 -49.15 49.14 -37.73
C THR A 92 -48.84 48.37 -39.02
N CYS A 93 -48.86 49.04 -40.15
CA CYS A 93 -48.57 48.44 -41.46
C CYS A 93 -47.08 48.18 -41.71
N SER A 94 -46.18 48.80 -40.93
CA SER A 94 -44.74 48.60 -41.05
C SER A 94 -44.05 48.78 -39.70
N ALA A 95 -43.03 47.96 -39.43
CA ALA A 95 -42.25 48.01 -38.19
C ALA A 95 -41.81 49.45 -37.85
N PRO A 96 -42.27 50.02 -36.72
CA PRO A 96 -41.73 51.28 -36.22
C PRO A 96 -40.26 51.12 -35.86
N THR A 97 -39.53 52.24 -35.81
CA THR A 97 -38.15 52.22 -35.31
C THR A 97 -38.10 51.71 -33.87
N GLY A 98 -37.29 50.68 -33.61
CA GLY A 98 -37.17 50.04 -32.30
C GLY A 98 -38.25 48.99 -32.01
N TYR A 99 -38.86 48.43 -33.06
CA TYR A 99 -39.80 47.32 -32.95
C TYR A 99 -39.49 46.24 -34.01
N VAL A 100 -39.74 44.98 -33.67
CA VAL A 100 -39.52 43.80 -34.53
C VAL A 100 -40.79 42.95 -34.61
N ALA A 101 -40.82 42.00 -35.55
CA ALA A 101 -41.98 41.13 -35.75
C ALA A 101 -41.98 39.90 -34.83
N ASN A 102 -40.82 39.56 -34.25
CA ASN A 102 -40.68 38.44 -33.33
C ASN A 102 -41.07 38.87 -31.91
N SER A 103 -41.84 38.05 -31.20
CA SER A 103 -42.39 38.35 -29.87
C SER A 103 -41.78 37.53 -28.73
N ASP A 104 -40.76 36.73 -29.05
CA ASP A 104 -40.35 35.60 -28.22
C ASP A 104 -39.33 36.00 -27.14
N ASP A 105 -39.07 37.30 -26.97
CA ASP A 105 -38.19 37.85 -25.95
C ASP A 105 -38.84 37.83 -24.55
N CYS A 106 -38.09 37.35 -23.56
CA CYS A 106 -38.50 37.32 -22.16
C CYS A 106 -37.96 38.49 -21.32
N ASP A 107 -36.89 39.19 -21.73
CA ASP A 107 -36.39 40.44 -21.13
C ASP A 107 -35.79 41.42 -22.17
N ASP A 108 -36.67 42.25 -22.75
CA ASP A 108 -36.39 43.34 -23.70
C ASP A 108 -35.45 44.46 -23.19
N GLY A 109 -34.90 44.30 -21.98
CA GLY A 109 -33.84 45.14 -21.43
C GLY A 109 -32.43 44.56 -21.57
N ASP A 110 -32.29 43.28 -21.95
CA ASP A 110 -31.04 42.52 -21.96
C ASP A 110 -30.89 41.65 -23.22
N ALA A 111 -29.98 42.07 -24.11
CA ALA A 111 -29.74 41.42 -25.39
C ALA A 111 -29.14 40.00 -25.30
N ASP A 112 -28.77 39.54 -24.09
CA ASP A 112 -28.32 38.18 -23.84
C ASP A 112 -29.47 37.26 -23.36
N ILE A 113 -30.69 37.77 -23.16
CA ILE A 113 -31.89 37.05 -22.69
C ILE A 113 -32.96 37.01 -23.79
N ASN A 114 -32.89 36.01 -24.66
CA ASN A 114 -33.78 35.82 -25.80
C ASN A 114 -33.69 34.38 -26.32
N PRO A 115 -34.56 33.92 -27.23
CA PRO A 115 -34.52 32.54 -27.75
C PRO A 115 -33.22 32.04 -28.41
N ASP A 116 -32.28 32.93 -28.74
CA ASP A 116 -30.94 32.59 -29.23
C ASP A 116 -29.86 32.75 -28.13
N GLY A 117 -30.25 33.07 -26.90
CA GLY A 117 -29.43 33.18 -25.71
C GLY A 117 -28.75 31.86 -25.35
N VAL A 118 -27.66 31.96 -24.60
CA VAL A 118 -26.89 30.80 -24.14
C VAL A 118 -27.03 30.72 -22.63
N GLU A 119 -27.56 29.61 -22.15
CA GLU A 119 -27.67 29.34 -20.72
C GLU A 119 -26.28 29.33 -20.05
N VAL A 120 -26.22 30.04 -18.92
CA VAL A 120 -25.09 30.08 -18.00
C VAL A 120 -25.62 29.92 -16.58
N CYS A 121 -24.83 29.35 -15.68
CA CYS A 121 -25.21 29.08 -14.29
C CYS A 121 -25.43 30.35 -13.45
N ASP A 122 -26.54 31.06 -13.65
CA ASP A 122 -26.88 32.31 -12.96
C ASP A 122 -28.34 32.42 -12.48
N ASP A 123 -29.10 31.32 -12.55
CA ASP A 123 -30.53 31.21 -12.21
C ASP A 123 -31.45 32.04 -13.13
N VAL A 124 -30.99 32.44 -14.33
CA VAL A 124 -31.76 33.20 -15.33
C VAL A 124 -31.94 32.38 -16.60
N ASP A 125 -33.20 32.22 -17.01
CA ASP A 125 -33.61 31.65 -18.30
C ASP A 125 -33.17 32.59 -19.46
N ASN A 126 -31.94 32.41 -19.92
CA ASN A 126 -31.30 33.19 -20.97
C ASN A 126 -31.87 32.89 -22.35
N ASP A 127 -32.34 31.67 -22.59
CA ASP A 127 -32.87 31.21 -23.87
C ASP A 127 -34.41 31.19 -23.94
N CYS A 128 -35.07 31.62 -22.87
CA CYS A 128 -36.51 31.75 -22.74
C CYS A 128 -37.29 30.43 -22.99
N ASP A 129 -36.67 29.26 -22.81
CA ASP A 129 -37.33 27.96 -23.01
C ASP A 129 -38.14 27.49 -21.79
N GLY A 130 -37.94 28.14 -20.64
CA GLY A 130 -38.60 27.88 -19.37
C GLY A 130 -37.78 27.10 -18.34
N ASP A 131 -36.55 26.70 -18.66
CA ASP A 131 -35.62 25.97 -17.79
C ASP A 131 -34.29 26.74 -17.59
N ALA A 132 -34.27 27.61 -16.57
CA ALA A 132 -33.23 28.63 -16.32
C ALA A 132 -31.75 28.23 -16.27
N ASP A 133 -31.39 26.94 -16.21
CA ASP A 133 -29.98 26.50 -16.29
C ASP A 133 -29.91 25.05 -16.83
N GLY A 134 -30.95 24.58 -17.53
CA GLY A 134 -31.14 23.16 -17.85
C GLY A 134 -30.06 22.58 -18.77
N ASP A 135 -29.48 23.42 -19.63
CA ASP A 135 -28.41 23.12 -20.55
C ASP A 135 -27.26 24.15 -20.49
N ALA A 136 -27.08 24.75 -19.31
CA ALA A 136 -26.05 25.74 -19.04
C ALA A 136 -24.65 25.29 -19.50
N THR A 137 -23.99 26.14 -20.28
CA THR A 137 -22.72 25.80 -20.95
C THR A 137 -21.50 25.82 -20.05
N ASP A 138 -21.60 26.45 -18.87
CA ASP A 138 -20.58 26.50 -17.84
C ASP A 138 -20.88 25.62 -16.62
N ALA A 139 -21.87 24.73 -16.73
CA ALA A 139 -22.16 23.73 -15.71
C ALA A 139 -20.93 22.86 -15.40
N GLY A 140 -20.69 22.64 -14.10
CA GLY A 140 -19.63 21.75 -13.63
C GLY A 140 -19.97 20.29 -13.88
N THR A 141 -18.95 19.45 -14.05
CA THR A 141 -19.11 17.99 -14.04
C THR A 141 -18.95 17.48 -12.61
N TRP A 142 -19.91 16.69 -12.15
CA TRP A 142 -19.97 16.13 -10.80
C TRP A 142 -20.06 14.61 -10.87
N TYR A 143 -19.28 13.93 -10.05
CA TYR A 143 -19.12 12.47 -10.03
C TYR A 143 -19.70 11.92 -8.73
N PRO A 144 -20.52 10.86 -8.73
CA PRO A 144 -21.05 10.29 -7.50
C PRO A 144 -19.94 9.66 -6.67
N ASP A 145 -19.92 9.93 -5.37
CA ASP A 145 -18.92 9.45 -4.40
C ASP A 145 -19.64 8.51 -3.41
N LEU A 146 -19.51 7.19 -3.63
CA LEU A 146 -20.30 6.18 -2.92
C LEU A 146 -19.65 5.68 -1.62
N ASP A 147 -18.33 5.75 -1.51
CA ASP A 147 -17.58 5.27 -0.36
C ASP A 147 -16.99 6.40 0.52
N GLY A 148 -17.04 7.65 0.04
CA GLY A 148 -16.74 8.86 0.79
C GLY A 148 -15.27 9.26 0.77
N ASP A 149 -14.51 8.89 -0.26
CA ASP A 149 -13.07 9.11 -0.35
C ASP A 149 -12.65 10.37 -1.11
N THR A 150 -13.63 11.10 -1.65
CA THR A 150 -13.53 12.36 -2.39
C THR A 150 -13.18 12.26 -3.89
N TYR A 151 -13.06 11.06 -4.42
CA TYR A 151 -13.14 10.78 -5.86
C TYR A 151 -14.48 10.11 -6.18
N GLY A 152 -14.84 10.03 -7.46
CA GLY A 152 -16.12 9.42 -7.83
C GLY A 152 -16.15 8.86 -9.23
N ASP A 153 -17.19 8.06 -9.48
CA ASP A 153 -17.43 7.30 -10.71
C ASP A 153 -17.54 8.18 -11.97
N ASP A 154 -16.65 7.94 -12.93
CA ASP A 154 -16.71 8.57 -14.25
C ASP A 154 -17.96 8.17 -15.06
N ASP A 155 -18.48 6.94 -14.89
CA ASP A 155 -19.67 6.45 -15.61
C ASP A 155 -20.97 7.07 -15.06
N GLY A 156 -20.93 7.60 -13.83
CA GLY A 156 -22.04 8.25 -13.15
C GLY A 156 -22.11 9.78 -13.31
N ALA A 157 -21.17 10.39 -14.04
CA ALA A 157 -20.99 11.83 -14.07
C ALA A 157 -22.21 12.61 -14.61
N VAL A 158 -22.56 13.71 -13.94
CA VAL A 158 -23.65 14.63 -14.32
C VAL A 158 -23.17 16.07 -14.47
N LEU A 159 -23.81 16.82 -15.37
CA LEU A 159 -23.61 18.26 -15.50
C LEU A 159 -24.62 18.99 -14.62
N ALA A 160 -24.12 19.88 -13.74
CA ALA A 160 -24.96 20.73 -12.90
C ALA A 160 -24.19 21.98 -12.43
N CYS A 161 -24.91 23.07 -12.21
CA CYS A 161 -24.34 24.31 -11.68
C CYS A 161 -23.85 24.17 -10.24
N ASP A 162 -24.58 23.42 -9.42
CA ASP A 162 -24.21 23.07 -8.05
C ASP A 162 -24.00 21.56 -7.90
N ALA A 163 -23.14 21.19 -6.95
CA ALA A 163 -22.89 19.80 -6.59
C ALA A 163 -24.19 19.10 -6.14
N PRO A 164 -24.62 18.03 -6.84
CA PRO A 164 -25.69 17.18 -6.34
C PRO A 164 -25.30 16.51 -5.00
N GLU A 165 -26.29 16.01 -4.26
CA GLU A 165 -26.04 15.24 -3.03
C GLU A 165 -25.23 13.97 -3.38
N ASP A 166 -24.24 13.65 -2.55
CA ASP A 166 -23.32 12.52 -2.72
C ASP A 166 -22.48 12.57 -4.02
N HIS A 167 -22.10 13.78 -4.48
CA HIS A 167 -21.19 13.96 -5.61
C HIS A 167 -20.00 14.87 -5.28
N VAL A 168 -18.89 14.68 -6.01
CA VAL A 168 -17.64 15.42 -5.91
C VAL A 168 -17.19 15.95 -7.28
N SER A 169 -16.27 16.91 -7.28
CA SER A 169 -15.75 17.53 -8.52
C SER A 169 -14.59 16.76 -9.16
N SER A 170 -14.08 15.74 -8.48
CA SER A 170 -12.92 14.95 -8.89
C SER A 170 -13.40 13.57 -9.33
N GLY A 171 -13.25 13.24 -10.61
CA GLY A 171 -13.54 11.89 -11.12
C GLY A 171 -12.31 10.99 -11.06
N GLY A 172 -12.44 9.79 -11.64
CA GLY A 172 -11.35 8.82 -11.80
C GLY A 172 -11.21 7.79 -10.69
N ASP A 173 -12.25 7.62 -9.85
CA ASP A 173 -12.32 6.46 -8.95
C ASP A 173 -12.50 5.17 -9.79
N CYS A 174 -11.72 4.15 -9.47
CA CYS A 174 -11.73 2.86 -10.14
C CYS A 174 -12.41 1.74 -9.32
N ASP A 175 -12.75 1.98 -8.04
CA ASP A 175 -13.57 1.11 -7.19
C ASP A 175 -14.40 1.91 -6.17
N ASP A 176 -15.57 2.41 -6.61
CA ASP A 176 -16.53 3.18 -5.79
C ASP A 176 -17.15 2.41 -4.60
N SER A 177 -16.67 1.20 -4.30
CA SER A 177 -17.07 0.44 -3.12
C SER A 177 -16.05 0.48 -1.99
N SER A 178 -14.88 1.10 -2.22
CA SER A 178 -13.72 1.02 -1.37
C SER A 178 -12.90 2.32 -1.34
N ALA A 179 -13.07 3.08 -0.26
CA ALA A 179 -12.29 4.30 0.01
C ALA A 179 -10.76 4.12 0.17
N ALA A 180 -10.27 2.88 -0.04
CA ALA A 180 -8.85 2.53 -0.10
C ALA A 180 -8.32 2.47 -1.55
N VAL A 181 -9.14 2.80 -2.55
CA VAL A 181 -8.83 2.75 -3.97
C VAL A 181 -9.28 4.06 -4.62
N ALA A 182 -8.34 4.97 -4.89
CA ALA A 182 -8.61 6.26 -5.49
C ALA A 182 -7.35 6.94 -6.04
N PRO A 183 -7.49 7.89 -6.97
CA PRO A 183 -6.36 8.64 -7.51
C PRO A 183 -5.47 9.28 -6.44
N ASN A 184 -4.15 9.10 -6.61
CA ASN A 184 -3.11 9.62 -5.71
C ASN A 184 -3.07 9.01 -4.30
N LEU A 185 -3.73 7.89 -4.06
CA LEU A 185 -3.40 7.06 -2.90
C LEU A 185 -2.03 6.40 -3.08
N VAL A 186 -1.50 5.85 -1.99
CA VAL A 186 -0.25 5.08 -2.02
C VAL A 186 -0.62 3.63 -2.33
N GLU A 187 0.03 3.05 -3.34
CA GLU A 187 -0.08 1.64 -3.70
C GLU A 187 0.30 0.73 -2.54
N ILE A 188 -0.53 -0.28 -2.28
CA ILE A 188 -0.28 -1.33 -1.31
C ILE A 188 0.20 -2.55 -2.09
N CYS A 189 1.45 -2.97 -1.83
CA CYS A 189 2.04 -4.11 -2.52
C CYS A 189 1.20 -5.38 -2.36
N ASN A 190 0.98 -6.08 -3.49
CA ASN A 190 0.37 -7.41 -3.60
C ASN A 190 -1.03 -7.59 -2.98
N ASP A 191 -1.78 -6.52 -2.73
CA ASP A 191 -3.19 -6.66 -2.34
C ASP A 191 -4.09 -7.01 -3.55
N GLY A 192 -3.53 -6.97 -4.76
CA GLY A 192 -4.20 -7.27 -6.02
C GLY A 192 -5.12 -6.15 -6.51
N LEU A 193 -5.04 -4.97 -5.90
CA LEU A 193 -5.76 -3.76 -6.26
C LEU A 193 -4.81 -2.78 -6.98
N ASP A 194 -5.41 -1.82 -7.68
CA ASP A 194 -4.73 -0.64 -8.25
C ASP A 194 -5.15 0.52 -7.34
N ASN A 195 -4.49 0.67 -6.18
CA ASN A 195 -4.97 1.57 -5.13
C ASN A 195 -4.95 3.04 -5.59
N ASP A 196 -4.09 3.40 -6.55
CA ASP A 196 -3.93 4.75 -7.06
C ASP A 196 -4.64 5.03 -8.41
N CYS A 197 -5.36 4.03 -8.94
CA CYS A 197 -6.13 4.09 -10.18
C CYS A 197 -5.30 4.54 -11.41
N SER A 198 -3.99 4.28 -11.43
CA SER A 198 -3.12 4.64 -12.54
C SER A 198 -3.25 3.70 -13.76
N GLY A 199 -3.95 2.57 -13.60
CA GLY A 199 -4.16 1.57 -14.64
C GLY A 199 -3.03 0.55 -14.78
N ASP A 200 -2.01 0.67 -13.93
CA ASP A 200 -0.94 -0.29 -13.74
C ASP A 200 -0.99 -0.73 -12.27
N ALA A 201 -1.55 -1.91 -11.95
CA ALA A 201 -1.30 -2.50 -10.63
C ALA A 201 0.22 -2.73 -10.54
N PRO A 202 0.98 -2.04 -9.68
CA PRO A 202 2.39 -2.30 -9.61
C PRO A 202 2.60 -3.65 -8.93
N GLU A 203 3.05 -4.63 -9.70
CA GLU A 203 4.13 -5.52 -9.24
C GLU A 203 5.17 -4.60 -8.58
N CYS A 204 5.32 -4.69 -7.26
CA CYS A 204 6.17 -3.76 -6.55
C CYS A 204 7.61 -3.89 -7.06
N VAL A 205 8.14 -2.79 -7.61
CA VAL A 205 9.59 -2.67 -7.73
C VAL A 205 10.10 -2.40 -6.33
N LEU A 206 10.52 -3.46 -5.64
CA LEU A 206 11.19 -3.39 -4.34
C LEU A 206 12.54 -2.66 -4.50
N GLY A 207 12.49 -1.32 -4.55
CA GLY A 207 13.65 -0.47 -4.74
C GLY A 207 13.36 0.98 -4.38
N GLY A 208 14.18 1.56 -3.50
CA GLY A 208 14.03 2.93 -3.01
C GLY A 208 14.12 3.03 -1.50
N VAL A 209 13.48 4.06 -0.94
CA VAL A 209 13.42 4.30 0.50
C VAL A 209 11.96 4.41 0.89
N TYR A 210 11.51 3.56 1.81
CA TYR A 210 10.13 3.45 2.26
C TYR A 210 10.06 3.54 3.78
N ASP A 211 8.98 4.10 4.29
CA ASP A 211 8.64 3.95 5.70
C ASP A 211 8.15 2.51 5.93
N VAL A 212 8.49 1.93 7.09
CA VAL A 212 8.16 0.52 7.42
C VAL A 212 6.66 0.22 7.36
N ASP A 213 5.83 1.21 7.65
CA ASP A 213 4.36 1.08 7.65
C ASP A 213 3.75 1.04 6.23
N ALA A 214 4.56 1.21 5.17
CA ALA A 214 4.10 1.24 3.78
C ALA A 214 4.33 -0.05 2.99
N LEU A 215 5.03 -1.05 3.55
CA LEU A 215 5.48 -2.25 2.82
C LEU A 215 4.78 -3.54 3.25
N GLY A 216 3.75 -3.46 4.08
CA GLY A 216 2.98 -4.63 4.52
C GLY A 216 2.18 -4.34 5.78
N VAL A 217 2.20 -5.27 6.74
CA VAL A 217 1.35 -5.19 7.94
C VAL A 217 2.16 -5.24 9.24
N THR A 218 1.58 -4.74 10.32
CA THR A 218 2.24 -4.71 11.62
C THR A 218 1.47 -5.54 12.64
N VAL A 219 2.20 -6.38 13.39
CA VAL A 219 1.72 -7.00 14.63
C VAL A 219 2.25 -6.20 15.82
N THR A 220 1.36 -5.42 16.43
CA THR A 220 1.72 -4.60 17.60
C THR A 220 1.79 -5.44 18.87
N GLY A 221 2.89 -5.27 19.61
CA GLY A 221 3.21 -6.05 20.79
C GLY A 221 2.45 -5.63 22.04
N GLN A 222 2.53 -6.50 23.05
CA GLN A 222 1.84 -6.31 24.33
C GLN A 222 2.82 -6.04 25.48
N GLY A 223 4.08 -5.72 25.23
CA GLY A 223 5.11 -5.63 26.25
C GLY A 223 6.03 -6.84 26.30
N GLY A 224 7.16 -6.70 26.98
CA GLY A 224 8.03 -7.82 27.36
C GLY A 224 9.03 -8.23 26.28
N ASP A 225 9.55 -7.24 25.56
CA ASP A 225 10.47 -7.40 24.42
C ASP A 225 9.84 -8.24 23.31
N PHE A 226 8.57 -7.94 23.01
CA PHE A 226 7.81 -8.59 21.94
C PHE A 226 8.50 -8.32 20.60
N GLY A 227 8.82 -9.39 19.88
CA GLY A 227 9.60 -9.30 18.64
C GLY A 227 11.10 -9.49 18.82
N GLU A 228 11.59 -9.85 20.01
CA GLU A 228 13.02 -10.17 20.22
C GLU A 228 13.45 -11.46 19.49
N ALA A 229 12.55 -12.43 19.37
CA ALA A 229 12.76 -13.66 18.62
C ALA A 229 11.56 -13.92 17.69
N LEU A 230 11.85 -14.37 16.46
CA LEU A 230 10.89 -14.54 15.38
C LEU A 230 11.18 -15.87 14.67
N VAL A 231 10.15 -16.54 14.19
CA VAL A 231 10.27 -17.67 13.27
C VAL A 231 8.97 -17.85 12.48
N GLY A 232 9.07 -18.32 11.23
CA GLY A 232 7.92 -18.74 10.43
C GLY A 232 7.90 -20.24 10.18
N GLY A 233 6.76 -20.76 9.75
CA GLY A 233 6.52 -22.19 9.48
C GLY A 233 5.04 -22.48 9.31
N ASP A 234 4.67 -23.69 8.90
CA ASP A 234 3.27 -24.14 8.87
C ASP A 234 2.98 -24.92 10.16
N PHE A 235 2.74 -24.22 11.26
CA PHE A 235 2.58 -24.83 12.58
C PHE A 235 1.21 -25.45 12.79
N ASN A 236 0.22 -25.19 11.92
CA ASN A 236 -1.11 -25.78 12.03
C ASN A 236 -1.41 -26.85 10.94
N GLY A 237 -0.53 -26.99 9.95
CA GLY A 237 -0.62 -27.96 8.86
C GLY A 237 -1.66 -27.62 7.79
N ASP A 238 -2.03 -26.35 7.63
CA ASP A 238 -3.01 -25.90 6.63
C ASP A 238 -2.37 -25.49 5.29
N GLY A 239 -1.05 -25.33 5.26
CA GLY A 239 -0.24 -25.02 4.09
C GLY A 239 0.02 -23.52 3.87
N ASP A 240 -0.57 -22.64 4.67
CA ASP A 240 -0.25 -21.21 4.69
C ASP A 240 0.86 -20.95 5.73
N GLY A 241 1.71 -19.94 5.51
CA GLY A 241 2.78 -19.64 6.46
C GLY A 241 2.26 -18.94 7.71
N ASP A 242 2.64 -19.47 8.87
CA ASP A 242 2.38 -18.92 10.19
C ASP A 242 3.61 -18.20 10.74
N ILE A 243 3.40 -17.37 11.76
CA ILE A 243 4.49 -16.71 12.48
C ILE A 243 4.41 -16.93 14.00
N VAL A 244 5.57 -17.07 14.62
CA VAL A 244 5.72 -17.14 16.07
C VAL A 244 6.62 -16.02 16.57
N ILE A 245 6.11 -15.29 17.57
CA ILE A 245 6.78 -14.13 18.16
C ILE A 245 7.08 -14.40 19.64
N GLY A 246 8.36 -14.26 19.99
CA GLY A 246 8.86 -14.33 21.36
C GLY A 246 8.72 -13.01 22.11
N ALA A 247 8.33 -13.09 23.39
CA ALA A 247 8.37 -11.97 24.33
C ALA A 247 8.97 -12.45 25.67
N PRO A 248 10.30 -12.65 25.74
CA PRO A 248 10.93 -13.41 26.82
C PRO A 248 10.91 -12.72 28.19
N THR A 249 10.74 -11.40 28.23
CA THR A 249 10.63 -10.66 29.51
C THR A 249 9.17 -10.42 29.93
N LYS A 250 8.21 -10.89 29.13
CA LYS A 250 6.79 -10.83 29.48
C LYS A 250 6.46 -11.67 30.72
N SER A 251 5.35 -11.28 31.36
CA SER A 251 4.79 -11.88 32.57
C SER A 251 5.61 -11.61 33.85
N ASN A 252 4.99 -11.86 35.01
CA ASN A 252 5.62 -11.57 36.31
C ASN A 252 6.97 -12.31 36.45
N LEU A 253 8.03 -11.55 36.74
CA LEU A 253 9.39 -12.07 36.97
C LEU A 253 10.00 -12.77 35.73
N ASN A 254 9.69 -12.30 34.52
CA ASN A 254 10.30 -12.71 33.26
C ASN A 254 10.13 -14.22 32.98
N LYS A 255 8.87 -14.69 33.02
CA LYS A 255 8.59 -16.08 32.64
C LYS A 255 8.75 -16.29 31.13
N GLY A 256 8.43 -15.26 30.34
CA GLY A 256 8.38 -15.30 28.90
C GLY A 256 7.03 -15.76 28.36
N ASN A 257 6.69 -15.30 27.17
CA ASN A 257 5.49 -15.68 26.42
C ASN A 257 5.86 -15.96 24.96
N LEU A 258 5.02 -16.75 24.30
CA LEU A 258 4.96 -16.94 22.85
C LEU A 258 3.59 -16.47 22.34
N TYR A 259 3.57 -15.93 21.13
CA TYR A 259 2.37 -15.55 20.41
C TYR A 259 2.47 -16.18 19.02
N ILE A 260 1.47 -16.95 18.64
CA ILE A 260 1.39 -17.63 17.35
C ILE A 260 0.22 -17.02 16.60
N PHE A 261 0.47 -16.69 15.35
CA PHE A 261 -0.53 -16.17 14.42
C PHE A 261 -0.55 -17.08 13.21
N TYR A 262 -1.72 -17.64 12.95
CA TYR A 262 -1.91 -18.50 11.79
C TYR A 262 -2.16 -17.66 10.54
N GLY A 263 -1.54 -18.07 9.42
CA GLY A 263 -1.67 -17.39 8.13
C GLY A 263 -3.08 -17.53 7.51
N PRO A 264 -3.38 -16.76 6.46
CA PRO A 264 -2.60 -15.63 5.94
C PRO A 264 -2.83 -14.34 6.75
N LEU A 265 -1.77 -13.55 6.95
CA LEU A 265 -1.79 -12.27 7.66
C LEU A 265 -1.85 -11.09 6.69
N THR A 266 -3.07 -10.69 6.33
CA THR A 266 -3.29 -9.59 5.36
C THR A 266 -3.68 -8.25 5.98
N ALA A 267 -3.73 -8.15 7.31
CA ALA A 267 -4.08 -6.92 8.00
C ALA A 267 -3.29 -6.74 9.30
N SER A 268 -3.00 -5.50 9.65
CA SER A 268 -2.33 -5.16 10.91
C SER A 268 -3.19 -5.56 12.12
N VAL A 269 -2.56 -6.21 13.11
CA VAL A 269 -3.21 -6.73 14.31
C VAL A 269 -2.41 -6.40 15.57
N ASP A 270 -2.93 -6.80 16.74
CA ASP A 270 -2.20 -6.71 18.00
C ASP A 270 -2.00 -8.09 18.64
N GLY A 271 -1.09 -8.19 19.60
CA GLY A 271 -0.79 -9.43 20.33
C GLY A 271 -1.96 -10.05 21.10
N THR A 272 -3.14 -9.43 21.14
CA THR A 272 -4.36 -10.06 21.69
C THR A 272 -5.16 -10.84 20.65
N ALA A 273 -4.86 -10.63 19.36
CA ALA A 273 -5.42 -11.38 18.25
C ALA A 273 -4.70 -12.69 17.92
N ALA A 274 -3.56 -12.98 18.59
CA ALA A 274 -2.84 -14.24 18.43
C ALA A 274 -3.77 -15.44 18.65
N ASP A 275 -3.74 -16.39 17.73
CA ASP A 275 -4.55 -17.61 17.77
C ASP A 275 -4.18 -18.46 18.98
N ASP A 276 -2.88 -18.63 19.19
CA ASP A 276 -2.33 -19.29 20.37
C ASP A 276 -1.38 -18.37 21.14
N ARG A 277 -1.51 -18.43 22.46
CA ARG A 277 -0.65 -17.68 23.39
C ARG A 277 -0.20 -18.57 24.53
N ILE A 278 1.10 -18.85 24.52
CA ILE A 278 1.71 -19.80 25.45
C ILE A 278 2.53 -19.04 26.49
N ILE A 279 2.26 -19.28 27.77
CA ILE A 279 2.92 -18.61 28.88
C ILE A 279 3.94 -19.53 29.56
N GLY A 280 5.15 -19.03 29.77
CA GLY A 280 6.17 -19.72 30.56
C GLY A 280 5.72 -19.94 32.01
N VAL A 281 6.04 -21.10 32.58
CA VAL A 281 5.55 -21.47 33.92
C VAL A 281 6.54 -21.12 35.04
N GLN A 282 7.84 -21.11 34.73
CA GLN A 282 8.94 -20.84 35.69
C GLN A 282 9.36 -19.36 35.71
N SER A 283 9.92 -18.89 36.84
CA SER A 283 10.32 -17.49 37.02
C SER A 283 11.70 -17.36 37.71
N PRO A 284 12.69 -16.72 37.06
CA PRO A 284 12.70 -16.34 35.65
C PRO A 284 12.82 -17.57 34.75
N GLY A 285 12.09 -17.56 33.62
CA GLY A 285 12.16 -18.58 32.59
C GLY A 285 12.83 -18.08 31.32
N TYR A 286 12.48 -16.85 30.91
CA TYR A 286 12.84 -16.27 29.60
C TYR A 286 12.46 -17.18 28.43
N VAL A 287 11.27 -17.79 28.49
CA VAL A 287 10.71 -18.58 27.39
C VAL A 287 10.50 -17.68 26.17
N GLY A 288 10.89 -18.15 24.99
CA GLY A 288 10.80 -17.37 23.74
C GLY A 288 11.98 -16.43 23.55
N LEU A 289 13.13 -16.74 24.17
CA LEU A 289 14.39 -16.01 23.95
C LEU A 289 15.00 -16.34 22.58
N SER A 290 14.83 -17.58 22.13
CA SER A 290 15.19 -18.05 20.80
C SER A 290 14.15 -19.05 20.34
N LEU A 291 13.92 -19.10 19.04
CA LEU A 291 12.90 -19.90 18.38
C LEU A 291 13.53 -20.57 17.16
N ALA A 292 13.08 -21.79 16.85
CA ALA A 292 13.41 -22.46 15.62
C ALA A 292 12.25 -23.34 15.18
N ASN A 293 11.92 -23.26 13.89
CA ASN A 293 11.15 -24.28 13.19
C ASN A 293 12.08 -25.48 13.05
N VAL A 294 11.63 -26.65 13.50
CA VAL A 294 12.40 -27.89 13.46
C VAL A 294 11.81 -28.93 12.51
N GLY A 295 10.85 -28.52 11.67
CA GLY A 295 10.07 -29.39 10.81
C GLY A 295 9.15 -30.31 11.59
N ASP A 296 8.52 -31.24 10.89
CA ASP A 296 7.59 -32.23 11.44
C ASP A 296 8.34 -33.37 12.17
N ILE A 297 8.48 -33.26 13.50
CA ILE A 297 9.20 -34.26 14.32
C ILE A 297 8.30 -35.45 14.68
N ASP A 298 7.00 -35.24 14.88
CA ASP A 298 6.08 -36.30 15.28
C ASP A 298 5.33 -36.98 14.12
N GLY A 299 5.49 -36.46 12.90
CA GLY A 299 4.98 -37.02 11.65
C GLY A 299 3.50 -36.71 11.40
N ASP A 300 2.97 -35.63 11.95
CA ASP A 300 1.56 -35.25 11.82
C ASP A 300 1.26 -34.33 10.63
N GLY A 301 2.31 -33.78 10.00
CA GLY A 301 2.25 -32.92 8.82
C GLY A 301 2.29 -31.42 9.10
N ALA A 302 2.33 -30.99 10.37
CA ALA A 302 2.62 -29.61 10.75
C ALA A 302 4.09 -29.47 11.17
N ASP A 303 4.65 -28.27 11.03
CA ASP A 303 5.97 -27.95 11.55
C ASP A 303 5.95 -27.89 13.09
N ASP A 304 7.03 -28.36 13.72
CA ASP A 304 7.22 -28.28 15.16
C ASP A 304 8.11 -27.11 15.57
N LEU A 305 7.94 -26.68 16.81
CA LEU A 305 8.61 -25.50 17.36
C LEU A 305 9.55 -25.86 18.51
N LEU A 306 10.82 -25.47 18.38
CA LEU A 306 11.80 -25.51 19.45
C LEU A 306 11.96 -24.12 20.08
N VAL A 307 11.77 -24.04 21.40
CA VAL A 307 11.72 -22.78 22.15
C VAL A 307 12.81 -22.72 23.21
N GLY A 308 13.76 -21.82 23.05
CA GLY A 308 14.83 -21.57 24.01
C GLY A 308 14.37 -20.82 25.28
N ALA A 309 14.90 -21.25 26.42
CA ALA A 309 14.63 -20.65 27.73
C ALA A 309 15.87 -20.71 28.66
N ARG A 310 16.66 -19.63 28.67
CA ARG A 310 17.97 -19.58 29.37
C ARG A 310 17.95 -19.75 30.90
N SER A 311 16.78 -19.87 31.54
CA SER A 311 16.68 -19.96 33.02
C SER A 311 15.67 -20.98 33.53
N VAL A 312 15.04 -21.76 32.65
CA VAL A 312 14.22 -22.90 33.10
C VAL A 312 15.09 -23.87 33.93
N SER A 313 14.49 -24.51 34.94
CA SER A 313 15.18 -25.33 35.92
C SER A 313 14.49 -26.69 36.13
N ASN A 314 15.32 -27.71 36.34
CA ASN A 314 14.95 -29.06 36.77
C ASN A 314 15.58 -29.41 38.14
N HIS A 315 15.53 -28.46 39.09
CA HIS A 315 16.22 -28.47 40.40
C HIS A 315 17.71 -28.06 40.38
N LEU A 316 18.31 -27.90 39.21
CA LEU A 316 19.59 -27.20 39.05
C LEU A 316 19.37 -25.69 39.09
N ALA A 317 20.37 -24.92 39.53
CA ALA A 317 20.33 -23.47 39.51
C ALA A 317 20.67 -22.96 38.09
N PHE A 318 19.67 -22.41 37.41
CA PHE A 318 19.79 -21.83 36.05
C PHE A 318 20.47 -22.73 35.01
N PRO A 319 20.11 -24.02 34.89
CA PRO A 319 20.64 -24.87 33.82
C PRO A 319 20.19 -24.36 32.44
N GLY A 320 19.04 -23.67 32.37
CA GLY A 320 18.39 -23.36 31.11
C GLY A 320 17.86 -24.63 30.43
N GLY A 321 17.33 -24.47 29.24
CA GLY A 321 16.82 -25.56 28.42
C GLY A 321 16.02 -25.08 27.23
N ALA A 322 15.52 -26.03 26.45
CA ALA A 322 14.61 -25.79 25.34
C ALA A 322 13.35 -26.66 25.47
N TYR A 323 12.21 -26.15 25.03
CA TYR A 323 10.95 -26.87 24.93
C TYR A 323 10.73 -27.28 23.49
N LEU A 324 10.45 -28.56 23.25
CA LEU A 324 9.94 -29.04 21.97
C LEU A 324 8.42 -29.06 22.05
N LEU A 325 7.76 -28.35 21.14
CA LEU A 325 6.30 -28.24 21.04
C LEU A 325 5.87 -28.75 19.67
N HIS A 326 4.84 -29.59 19.64
CA HIS A 326 4.29 -30.08 18.38
C HIS A 326 3.27 -29.08 17.81
N GLY A 327 3.36 -28.77 16.52
CA GLY A 327 2.59 -27.72 15.86
C GLY A 327 1.08 -27.97 15.95
N ALA A 328 0.59 -29.10 15.42
CA ALA A 328 -0.85 -29.35 15.33
C ALA A 328 -1.52 -29.52 16.72
N GLU A 329 -0.74 -29.70 17.78
CA GLU A 329 -1.20 -29.80 19.17
C GLU A 329 -0.48 -28.82 20.13
N LEU A 330 -0.30 -27.56 19.71
CA LEU A 330 0.31 -26.54 20.57
C LEU A 330 -0.41 -26.38 21.93
N PRO A 331 0.33 -26.21 23.05
CA PRO A 331 -0.28 -25.99 24.35
C PRO A 331 -1.11 -24.70 24.41
N SER A 332 -2.43 -24.83 24.58
CA SER A 332 -3.38 -23.71 24.47
C SER A 332 -3.30 -22.61 25.56
N ALA A 333 -2.32 -22.64 26.47
CA ALA A 333 -2.23 -21.64 27.56
C ALA A 333 -0.83 -21.50 28.19
N ASP A 334 -0.19 -22.61 28.55
CA ASP A 334 1.08 -22.58 29.28
C ASP A 334 1.90 -23.86 29.09
N LEU A 335 3.17 -23.79 29.51
CA LEU A 335 4.15 -24.89 29.41
C LEU A 335 4.16 -25.81 30.64
N ASN A 336 2.99 -26.17 31.19
CA ASN A 336 2.93 -27.10 32.32
C ASN A 336 3.14 -28.57 31.94
N ASP A 337 2.78 -28.96 30.71
CA ASP A 337 2.86 -30.33 30.20
C ASP A 337 3.33 -30.35 28.73
N PRO A 338 4.52 -29.80 28.42
CA PRO A 338 5.06 -29.82 27.07
C PRO A 338 5.46 -31.25 26.65
N PRO A 339 5.48 -31.57 25.35
CA PRO A 339 5.94 -32.86 24.85
C PRO A 339 7.33 -33.26 25.34
N ALA A 340 8.29 -32.34 25.31
CA ALA A 340 9.61 -32.53 25.88
C ALA A 340 10.24 -31.22 26.40
N VAL A 341 11.10 -31.35 27.41
CA VAL A 341 11.98 -30.28 27.87
C VAL A 341 13.40 -30.81 27.99
N ILE A 342 14.33 -30.19 27.27
CA ILE A 342 15.73 -30.59 27.24
C ILE A 342 16.53 -29.59 28.09
N TYR A 343 16.97 -30.01 29.28
CA TYR A 343 17.66 -29.15 30.22
C TYR A 343 19.18 -29.13 30.05
N GLY A 344 19.80 -28.01 30.44
CA GLY A 344 21.25 -27.93 30.63
C GLY A 344 21.77 -29.02 31.57
N ALA A 345 23.03 -29.41 31.37
CA ALA A 345 23.65 -30.54 32.06
C ALA A 345 24.05 -30.20 33.51
N ALA A 346 24.38 -28.94 33.79
CA ALA A 346 24.86 -28.46 35.07
C ALA A 346 24.25 -27.10 35.48
N ASN A 347 24.60 -26.63 36.68
CA ASN A 347 24.18 -25.31 37.14
C ASN A 347 24.83 -24.24 36.26
N ASN A 348 24.07 -23.18 35.97
CA ASN A 348 24.50 -22.03 35.18
C ASN A 348 24.87 -22.30 33.72
N ASP A 349 24.68 -23.51 33.17
CA ASP A 349 24.97 -23.80 31.75
C ASP A 349 24.25 -22.87 30.76
N ARG A 350 23.09 -22.32 31.17
CA ARG A 350 22.22 -21.45 30.36
C ARG A 350 21.90 -22.06 29.00
N ALA A 351 21.45 -23.32 29.02
CA ALA A 351 20.96 -23.97 27.81
C ALA A 351 19.76 -23.20 27.19
N GLY A 352 19.60 -23.29 25.87
CA GLY A 352 18.52 -22.64 25.13
C GLY A 352 18.69 -21.14 24.97
N VAL A 353 19.93 -20.64 24.95
CA VAL A 353 20.21 -19.25 24.54
C VAL A 353 19.99 -19.10 23.03
N ALA A 354 20.48 -20.06 22.25
CA ALA A 354 20.15 -20.22 20.84
C ALA A 354 19.74 -21.69 20.59
N VAL A 355 18.86 -21.88 19.62
CA VAL A 355 18.33 -23.17 19.19
C VAL A 355 18.21 -23.20 17.68
N ALA A 356 18.28 -24.37 17.06
CA ALA A 356 18.05 -24.54 15.63
C ALA A 356 17.56 -25.96 15.30
N GLY A 357 16.82 -26.09 14.20
CA GLY A 357 16.42 -27.35 13.59
C GLY A 357 17.35 -27.68 12.42
N PRO A 358 18.40 -28.49 12.62
CA PRO A 358 19.31 -28.86 11.54
C PRO A 358 18.69 -29.86 10.52
N GLY A 359 17.49 -30.39 10.75
CA GLY A 359 16.96 -31.50 9.94
C GLY A 359 17.52 -32.86 10.38
N ASP A 360 17.35 -33.91 9.56
CA ASP A 360 17.71 -35.30 9.91
C ASP A 360 19.24 -35.55 9.79
N TYR A 361 19.98 -35.11 10.79
CA TYR A 361 21.43 -35.27 10.85
C TYR A 361 21.85 -36.66 11.32
N THR A 362 21.08 -37.32 12.18
CA THR A 362 21.36 -38.68 12.66
C THR A 362 21.07 -39.73 11.59
N GLY A 363 20.23 -39.41 10.60
CA GLY A 363 19.88 -40.25 9.46
C GLY A 363 18.84 -41.31 9.79
N ASP A 364 18.02 -41.05 10.79
CA ASP A 364 16.96 -41.94 11.24
C ASP A 364 15.58 -41.61 10.64
N GLY A 365 15.50 -40.49 9.91
CA GLY A 365 14.31 -40.00 9.23
C GLY A 365 13.47 -39.02 10.04
N VAL A 366 13.93 -38.61 11.24
CA VAL A 366 13.29 -37.58 12.06
C VAL A 366 14.22 -36.35 12.15
N PRO A 367 13.71 -35.12 12.00
CA PRO A 367 14.53 -33.93 12.20
C PRO A 367 15.14 -33.87 13.61
N ASP A 368 16.42 -33.53 13.72
CA ASP A 368 17.14 -33.39 14.99
C ASP A 368 17.11 -31.94 15.50
N LEU A 369 17.72 -31.72 16.67
CA LEU A 369 17.74 -30.44 17.36
C LEU A 369 19.18 -30.02 17.70
N LEU A 370 19.48 -28.73 17.55
CA LEU A 370 20.67 -28.10 18.13
C LEU A 370 20.27 -27.18 19.29
N ILE A 371 20.92 -27.35 20.42
CA ILE A 371 20.69 -26.53 21.62
C ILE A 371 22.03 -26.02 22.14
N THR A 372 22.16 -24.71 22.29
CA THR A 372 23.37 -24.11 22.87
C THR A 372 23.29 -24.01 24.38
N ALA A 373 24.44 -24.14 25.05
CA ALA A 373 24.65 -23.93 26.47
C ALA A 373 25.86 -23.02 26.66
N THR A 374 25.65 -21.71 26.60
CA THR A 374 26.72 -20.70 26.49
C THR A 374 27.65 -20.64 27.69
N ARG A 375 27.28 -21.26 28.81
CA ARG A 375 28.11 -21.30 30.02
C ARG A 375 28.47 -22.71 30.44
N ASN A 376 28.45 -23.63 29.48
CA ASN A 376 28.95 -24.97 29.72
C ASN A 376 30.45 -24.92 30.10
N ASP A 377 30.76 -25.57 31.22
CA ASP A 377 32.08 -25.56 31.84
C ASP A 377 32.92 -26.82 31.53
N ASP A 378 32.42 -27.73 30.69
CA ASP A 378 33.05 -29.06 30.52
C ASP A 378 34.48 -28.98 29.95
N ALA A 379 34.73 -28.00 29.08
CA ALA A 379 36.04 -27.77 28.48
C ALA A 379 36.89 -26.76 29.29
N ALA A 380 36.30 -25.62 29.64
CA ALA A 380 36.85 -24.56 30.49
C ALA A 380 35.70 -23.70 31.07
N GLU A 381 35.98 -22.88 32.08
CA GLU A 381 34.99 -22.00 32.73
C GLU A 381 34.31 -21.09 31.70
N ASP A 382 32.98 -21.13 31.60
CA ASP A 382 32.14 -20.41 30.65
C ASP A 382 32.63 -20.56 29.18
N ALA A 383 33.19 -21.72 28.80
CA ALA A 383 33.64 -21.95 27.41
C ALA A 383 32.46 -22.06 26.43
N GLY A 384 31.32 -22.55 26.90
CA GLY A 384 30.11 -22.72 26.11
C GLY A 384 30.11 -24.00 25.26
N ALA A 385 28.94 -24.38 24.77
CA ALA A 385 28.75 -25.58 23.97
C ALA A 385 27.54 -25.48 23.02
N VAL A 386 27.56 -26.29 21.97
CA VAL A 386 26.42 -26.61 21.09
C VAL A 386 26.23 -28.11 21.10
N CYS A 387 25.03 -28.59 21.43
CA CYS A 387 24.74 -30.01 21.57
C CYS A 387 23.70 -30.45 20.53
N LEU A 388 23.97 -31.58 19.89
CA LEU A 388 23.06 -32.27 18.97
C LEU A 388 22.19 -33.24 19.76
N VAL A 389 20.88 -33.07 19.65
CA VAL A 389 19.87 -33.87 20.34
C VAL A 389 18.98 -34.53 19.30
N ASP A 390 18.80 -35.84 19.44
CA ASP A 390 17.91 -36.65 18.62
C ASP A 390 16.46 -36.13 18.73
N GLY A 391 15.82 -35.91 17.57
CA GLY A 391 14.44 -35.40 17.48
C GLY A 391 13.40 -36.29 18.13
N THR A 392 13.66 -37.59 18.27
CA THR A 392 12.76 -38.56 18.90
C THR A 392 12.67 -38.43 20.43
N VAL A 393 13.30 -37.40 21.00
CA VAL A 393 13.24 -37.06 22.42
C VAL A 393 11.79 -36.87 22.88
N ASN A 394 11.42 -37.58 23.95
CA ASN A 394 10.08 -37.49 24.53
C ASN A 394 10.18 -37.36 26.06
N GLY A 395 9.47 -36.37 26.61
CA GLY A 395 9.53 -35.98 28.01
C GLY A 395 10.82 -35.28 28.40
N ASP A 396 10.98 -35.04 29.71
CA ASP A 396 12.12 -34.32 30.25
C ASP A 396 13.44 -35.09 30.05
N SER A 397 14.42 -34.43 29.45
CA SER A 397 15.77 -34.96 29.22
C SER A 397 16.84 -33.95 29.61
N SER A 398 18.12 -34.31 29.43
CA SER A 398 19.24 -33.43 29.71
C SER A 398 20.28 -33.51 28.60
N LEU A 399 20.97 -32.40 28.32
CA LEU A 399 22.07 -32.35 27.35
C LEU A 399 23.24 -33.31 27.67
N GLN A 400 23.29 -33.93 28.85
CA GLN A 400 24.20 -35.06 29.11
C GLN A 400 23.88 -36.30 28.25
N GLN A 401 22.66 -36.38 27.72
CA GLN A 401 22.17 -37.47 26.88
C GLN A 401 22.20 -37.11 25.38
N ALA A 402 22.68 -35.91 25.04
CA ALA A 402 22.88 -35.49 23.65
C ALA A 402 23.81 -36.47 22.91
N GLU A 403 23.61 -36.60 21.60
CA GLU A 403 24.42 -37.43 20.71
C GLU A 403 25.89 -36.96 20.69
N GLY A 404 26.08 -35.64 20.80
CA GLY A 404 27.38 -35.04 21.02
C GLY A 404 27.27 -33.57 21.41
N CYS A 405 28.38 -32.98 21.86
CA CYS A 405 28.47 -31.54 22.09
C CYS A 405 29.82 -30.99 21.62
N LEU A 406 29.77 -30.01 20.72
CA LEU A 406 30.89 -29.13 20.41
C LEU A 406 31.08 -28.16 21.58
N ARG A 407 32.32 -27.99 22.03
CA ARG A 407 32.65 -27.15 23.18
C ARG A 407 33.63 -26.06 22.78
N GLY A 408 33.48 -24.89 23.39
CA GLY A 408 34.41 -23.78 23.23
C GLY A 408 35.83 -24.13 23.65
N GLU A 409 36.78 -23.28 23.27
CA GLU A 409 38.20 -23.60 23.35
C GLU A 409 38.86 -23.05 24.62
N GLU A 410 38.42 -21.87 25.04
CA GLU A 410 39.00 -21.07 26.12
C GLU A 410 37.94 -20.66 27.14
N ALA A 411 38.41 -20.25 28.33
CA ALA A 411 37.52 -19.80 29.38
C ALA A 411 36.88 -18.46 28.99
N GLY A 412 35.55 -18.38 29.11
CA GLY A 412 34.77 -17.20 28.77
C GLY A 412 34.56 -16.98 27.28
N ASP A 413 34.83 -17.97 26.42
CA ASP A 413 34.42 -17.92 25.01
C ASP A 413 32.89 -17.84 24.88
N GLU A 414 32.12 -18.42 25.78
CA GLU A 414 30.66 -18.46 25.69
C GLU A 414 30.14 -18.93 24.30
N LEU A 415 30.77 -19.96 23.71
CA LEU A 415 30.35 -20.56 22.43
C LEU A 415 28.85 -20.89 22.45
N GLY A 416 28.15 -20.56 21.36
CA GLY A 416 26.71 -20.79 21.24
C GLY A 416 25.87 -19.53 21.47
N ALA A 417 26.48 -18.35 21.37
CA ALA A 417 25.81 -17.07 21.53
C ALA A 417 24.80 -16.79 20.41
N ARG A 418 25.16 -17.16 19.16
CA ARG A 418 24.26 -17.28 18.01
C ARG A 418 24.52 -18.58 17.29
N LEU A 419 23.49 -19.08 16.62
CA LEU A 419 23.47 -20.32 15.88
C LEU A 419 22.60 -20.13 14.64
N VAL A 420 23.06 -20.60 13.49
CA VAL A 420 22.26 -20.65 12.26
C VAL A 420 22.62 -21.92 11.50
N VAL A 421 21.61 -22.63 10.98
CA VAL A 421 21.81 -23.75 10.06
C VAL A 421 22.01 -23.17 8.67
N LEU A 422 23.02 -23.66 7.97
CA LEU A 422 23.40 -23.29 6.62
C LEU A 422 23.04 -24.47 5.71
N GLY A 423 23.03 -24.24 4.40
CA GLY A 423 23.12 -25.36 3.44
C GLY A 423 24.53 -25.96 3.42
N ASP A 424 24.82 -26.71 2.36
CA ASP A 424 26.13 -27.32 2.11
C ASP A 424 27.18 -26.27 1.75
N VAL A 425 28.06 -25.90 2.68
CA VAL A 425 29.09 -24.87 2.48
C VAL A 425 30.40 -25.44 1.95
N ASP A 426 30.58 -26.76 1.89
CA ASP A 426 31.85 -27.38 1.54
C ASP A 426 31.80 -28.40 0.39
N GLY A 427 30.59 -28.75 -0.06
CA GLY A 427 30.28 -29.58 -1.21
C GLY A 427 30.15 -31.07 -0.88
N ASP A 428 29.94 -31.45 0.38
CA ASP A 428 29.78 -32.86 0.80
C ASP A 428 28.34 -33.40 0.60
N GLY A 429 27.39 -32.51 0.28
CA GLY A 429 25.98 -32.78 0.04
C GLY A 429 25.11 -32.82 1.30
N ARG A 430 25.56 -32.22 2.40
CA ARG A 430 24.82 -32.08 3.66
C ARG A 430 24.74 -30.63 4.06
N ASP A 431 23.68 -30.30 4.79
CA ASP A 431 23.57 -28.99 5.42
C ASP A 431 24.64 -28.86 6.51
N ASP A 432 25.01 -27.62 6.80
CA ASP A 432 26.05 -27.25 7.75
C ASP A 432 25.51 -26.26 8.78
N PHE A 433 26.35 -25.72 9.64
CA PHE A 433 25.92 -24.62 10.50
C PHE A 433 27.07 -23.71 10.90
N ALA A 434 26.71 -22.50 11.31
CA ALA A 434 27.62 -21.57 11.94
C ALA A 434 27.21 -21.28 13.39
N VAL A 435 28.21 -21.13 14.24
CA VAL A 435 28.04 -20.77 15.65
C VAL A 435 29.01 -19.65 16.03
N SER A 436 28.56 -18.71 16.85
CA SER A 436 29.41 -17.62 17.34
C SER A 436 29.78 -17.71 18.83
N SER A 437 30.88 -17.02 19.13
CA SER A 437 31.37 -16.66 20.46
C SER A 437 31.60 -15.15 20.45
N LEU A 438 30.78 -14.39 21.17
CA LEU A 438 30.86 -12.92 21.15
C LEU A 438 32.02 -12.39 21.98
N THR A 439 32.43 -13.15 22.98
CA THR A 439 33.46 -12.75 23.95
C THR A 439 34.86 -13.23 23.56
N HIS A 440 35.01 -14.04 22.50
CA HIS A 440 36.32 -14.49 22.03
C HIS A 440 37.23 -13.32 21.69
N SER A 441 38.34 -13.19 22.43
CA SER A 441 39.36 -12.14 22.25
C SER A 441 38.82 -10.69 22.27
N ALA A 442 37.61 -10.45 22.80
CA ALA A 442 36.84 -9.21 22.70
C ALA A 442 36.42 -8.77 21.29
N LYS A 443 36.85 -9.49 20.24
CA LYS A 443 36.52 -9.20 18.84
C LYS A 443 35.28 -9.92 18.36
N GLY A 444 34.96 -11.05 19.00
CA GLY A 444 34.02 -12.04 18.50
C GLY A 444 34.67 -13.02 17.52
N ALA A 445 34.11 -14.22 17.45
CA ALA A 445 34.52 -15.27 16.51
C ALA A 445 33.31 -16.09 16.05
N VAL A 446 33.41 -16.62 14.83
CA VAL A 446 32.42 -17.51 14.22
C VAL A 446 33.12 -18.77 13.77
N TRP A 447 32.50 -19.93 14.00
CA TRP A 447 32.96 -21.22 13.48
C TRP A 447 31.97 -21.71 12.45
N MET A 448 32.46 -22.17 11.31
CA MET A 448 31.68 -22.88 10.30
C MET A 448 31.91 -24.37 10.49
N VAL A 449 30.83 -25.16 10.55
CA VAL A 449 30.88 -26.57 10.97
C VAL A 449 30.23 -27.46 9.89
N PRO A 450 31.04 -28.05 8.98
CA PRO A 450 30.53 -28.76 7.80
C PRO A 450 30.11 -30.23 7.96
N ASP A 451 30.30 -30.85 9.13
CA ASP A 451 29.86 -32.24 9.36
C ASP A 451 29.67 -32.52 10.85
N MET A 452 28.52 -33.08 11.21
CA MET A 452 28.22 -33.52 12.59
C MET A 452 28.41 -35.02 12.83
N ARG A 453 28.57 -35.85 11.79
CA ARG A 453 28.67 -37.32 11.95
C ARG A 453 30.07 -37.78 12.31
N THR A 454 31.11 -37.05 11.92
CA THR A 454 32.49 -37.41 12.23
C THR A 454 33.20 -36.34 13.06
N ASN A 455 33.22 -36.55 14.38
CA ASN A 455 33.96 -35.73 15.37
C ASN A 455 33.28 -34.43 15.85
N PHE A 456 31.95 -34.41 16.02
CA PHE A 456 31.18 -33.33 16.68
C PHE A 456 31.62 -32.95 18.11
N ASN A 457 32.70 -33.52 18.65
CA ASN A 457 33.17 -33.22 20.00
C ASN A 457 34.40 -32.29 20.02
N ASN A 458 34.88 -31.82 18.87
CA ASN A 458 36.07 -30.97 18.81
C ASN A 458 35.94 -29.84 17.79
N ILE A 459 35.63 -28.64 18.29
CA ILE A 459 35.48 -27.45 17.45
C ILE A 459 36.77 -27.03 16.71
N ARG A 460 37.95 -27.45 17.18
CA ARG A 460 39.25 -27.10 16.56
C ARG A 460 39.49 -27.66 15.17
N ASN A 461 38.68 -28.61 14.75
CA ASN A 461 38.76 -29.16 13.40
C ASN A 461 38.04 -28.28 12.37
N ASN A 462 37.26 -27.31 12.85
CA ASN A 462 36.38 -26.48 12.04
C ASN A 462 37.04 -25.13 11.77
N ALA A 463 36.71 -24.51 10.64
CA ALA A 463 37.21 -23.17 10.35
C ALA A 463 36.70 -22.15 11.36
N LYS A 464 37.59 -21.26 11.79
CA LYS A 464 37.35 -20.18 12.76
C LYS A 464 37.66 -18.83 12.10
N LEU A 465 36.65 -17.97 12.07
CA LEU A 465 36.72 -16.61 11.57
C LEU A 465 36.72 -15.64 12.74
N VAL A 466 37.77 -14.82 12.87
CA VAL A 466 37.93 -13.90 13.99
C VAL A 466 37.63 -12.47 13.52
N GLY A 467 36.88 -11.71 14.34
CA GLY A 467 36.60 -10.29 14.10
C GLY A 467 37.88 -9.45 13.94
N GLU A 468 37.74 -8.29 13.29
CA GLU A 468 38.89 -7.46 12.92
C GLU A 468 39.56 -6.81 14.14
N ARG A 469 38.78 -6.12 14.97
CA ARG A 469 39.23 -5.34 16.13
C ARG A 469 38.45 -5.71 17.39
N ASP A 470 39.01 -5.32 18.52
CA ASP A 470 38.37 -5.46 19.82
C ASP A 470 37.11 -4.58 19.84
N ASP A 471 36.04 -5.06 20.49
CA ASP A 471 34.73 -4.42 20.62
C ASP A 471 33.88 -4.37 19.32
N ASP A 472 34.38 -4.87 18.18
CA ASP A 472 33.58 -4.98 16.94
C ASP A 472 32.39 -5.96 17.08
N ALA A 473 32.50 -6.91 18.00
CA ALA A 473 31.49 -7.93 18.32
C ALA A 473 31.03 -8.76 17.10
N ALA A 474 31.97 -9.21 16.28
CA ALA A 474 31.68 -10.07 15.13
C ALA A 474 30.97 -11.37 15.55
N GLY A 475 29.90 -11.73 14.83
CA GLY A 475 29.04 -12.87 15.16
C GLY A 475 27.87 -12.53 16.06
N THR A 476 27.58 -11.24 16.31
CA THR A 476 26.38 -10.77 17.03
C THR A 476 25.09 -11.20 16.34
N ALA A 477 25.13 -11.28 15.01
CA ALA A 477 24.11 -11.90 14.19
C ALA A 477 24.77 -12.79 13.14
N LEU A 478 24.08 -13.87 12.79
CA LEU A 478 24.45 -14.80 11.73
C LEU A 478 23.22 -14.99 10.85
N GLY A 479 23.41 -14.99 9.53
CA GLY A 479 22.38 -15.24 8.54
C GLY A 479 22.82 -16.36 7.60
N ALA A 480 21.83 -17.13 7.13
CA ALA A 480 22.01 -18.21 6.16
C ALA A 480 21.42 -17.77 4.83
N PRO A 481 22.13 -16.99 4.01
CA PRO A 481 21.61 -16.55 2.74
C PRO A 481 21.41 -17.69 1.74
N GLY A 482 22.03 -18.85 1.93
CA GLY A 482 22.07 -19.89 0.89
C GLY A 482 23.19 -19.57 -0.10
N ASP A 483 23.06 -20.03 -1.34
CA ASP A 483 24.06 -19.84 -2.41
C ASP A 483 23.86 -18.47 -3.07
N VAL A 484 24.65 -17.49 -2.64
CA VAL A 484 24.57 -16.09 -3.13
C VAL A 484 25.29 -15.93 -4.46
N ASP A 485 26.40 -16.62 -4.68
CA ASP A 485 27.23 -16.44 -5.89
C ASP A 485 26.95 -17.46 -7.01
N GLY A 486 26.06 -18.42 -6.76
CA GLY A 486 25.57 -19.41 -7.72
C GLY A 486 26.56 -20.55 -7.98
N ASP A 487 27.50 -20.80 -7.06
CA ASP A 487 28.50 -21.85 -7.19
C ASP A 487 28.04 -23.23 -6.68
N GLY A 488 26.86 -23.28 -6.07
CA GLY A 488 26.20 -24.46 -5.52
C GLY A 488 26.55 -24.74 -4.06
N LEU A 489 27.30 -23.86 -3.39
CA LEU A 489 27.60 -23.93 -1.97
C LEU A 489 26.83 -22.84 -1.22
N ALA A 490 26.39 -23.15 -0.01
CA ALA A 490 25.78 -22.16 0.85
C ALA A 490 26.82 -21.20 1.45
N ASP A 491 26.40 -19.96 1.65
CA ASP A 491 27.22 -18.87 2.16
C ASP A 491 26.77 -18.45 3.56
N LEU A 492 27.58 -17.60 4.19
CA LEU A 492 27.37 -17.11 5.55
C LEU A 492 27.40 -15.59 5.59
N LEU A 493 26.38 -14.99 6.20
CA LEU A 493 26.35 -13.56 6.52
C LEU A 493 26.65 -13.35 8.01
N VAL A 494 27.61 -12.49 8.34
CA VAL A 494 28.05 -12.24 9.73
C VAL A 494 27.92 -10.76 10.09
N GLY A 495 27.21 -10.45 11.17
CA GLY A 495 27.09 -9.09 11.71
C GLY A 495 28.16 -8.74 12.74
N ALA A 496 28.69 -7.51 12.68
CA ALA A 496 29.63 -6.92 13.63
C ALA A 496 29.24 -5.46 13.95
N PRO A 497 28.24 -5.24 14.82
CA PRO A 497 27.65 -3.93 15.05
C PRO A 497 28.60 -2.91 15.69
N GLY A 498 29.65 -3.35 16.39
CA GLY A 498 30.67 -2.45 16.96
C GLY A 498 31.73 -2.00 15.97
N SER A 499 31.65 -2.41 14.69
CA SER A 499 32.72 -2.15 13.72
C SER A 499 32.94 -0.65 13.46
N ASP A 500 34.19 -0.24 13.64
CA ASP A 500 34.68 1.12 13.36
C ASP A 500 35.24 1.28 11.93
N ARG A 501 34.81 0.41 10.99
CA ARG A 501 35.42 0.35 9.65
C ARG A 501 35.19 1.63 8.84
N ALA A 502 33.95 2.11 8.76
CA ALA A 502 33.60 3.37 8.13
C ALA A 502 33.80 4.57 9.08
N THR A 503 33.14 4.53 10.24
CA THR A 503 33.21 5.53 11.31
C THR A 503 32.88 4.87 12.66
N SER A 504 32.99 5.61 13.76
CA SER A 504 32.84 5.10 15.13
C SER A 504 31.51 4.37 15.34
N ASP A 505 31.56 3.09 15.70
CA ASP A 505 30.40 2.22 15.94
C ASP A 505 29.35 2.26 14.79
N ALA A 506 29.80 2.46 13.55
CA ALA A 506 28.90 2.44 12.40
C ALA A 506 28.34 1.04 12.16
N GLY A 507 29.12 0.01 12.54
CA GLY A 507 28.81 -1.39 12.32
C GLY A 507 29.17 -1.86 10.90
N ALA A 508 29.18 -3.18 10.74
CA ALA A 508 29.46 -3.85 9.48
C ALA A 508 28.77 -5.21 9.39
N ALA A 509 28.57 -5.70 8.17
CA ALA A 509 28.23 -7.09 7.89
C ALA A 509 29.21 -7.69 6.86
N TYR A 510 29.42 -9.00 6.91
CA TYR A 510 30.43 -9.72 6.13
C TYR A 510 29.79 -10.90 5.42
N LEU A 511 29.82 -10.92 4.10
CA LEU A 511 29.42 -12.08 3.30
C LEU A 511 30.63 -12.97 3.06
N VAL A 512 30.59 -14.18 3.60
CA VAL A 512 31.65 -15.19 3.52
C VAL A 512 31.13 -16.33 2.66
N LEU A 513 31.82 -16.59 1.55
CA LEU A 513 31.40 -17.62 0.62
C LEU A 513 31.75 -19.03 1.12
N GLY A 514 30.86 -19.98 0.84
CA GLY A 514 31.07 -21.40 0.99
C GLY A 514 32.29 -21.86 0.20
N SER A 515 33.07 -22.77 0.80
CA SER A 515 34.14 -23.48 0.11
C SER A 515 34.71 -24.57 1.02
N THR A 516 35.40 -25.53 0.40
CA THR A 516 36.17 -26.61 1.04
C THR A 516 37.15 -26.20 2.16
N TRP A 517 37.46 -24.92 2.35
CA TRP A 517 38.28 -24.47 3.49
C TRP A 517 37.51 -24.47 4.81
N ALA A 518 36.17 -24.49 4.78
CA ALA A 518 35.33 -24.64 5.97
C ALA A 518 35.75 -25.85 6.84
N ASP A 519 36.25 -26.87 6.16
CA ASP A 519 36.61 -28.19 6.67
C ASP A 519 38.08 -28.30 7.16
N SER A 520 38.81 -27.19 7.16
CA SER A 520 40.29 -27.21 7.23
C SER A 520 40.91 -26.90 8.60
N GLY A 521 40.10 -26.72 9.66
CA GLY A 521 40.58 -26.28 10.99
C GLY A 521 41.33 -24.93 10.95
N LEU A 522 41.07 -24.16 9.90
CA LEU A 522 41.72 -22.90 9.60
C LEU A 522 41.34 -21.84 10.64
N THR A 523 42.24 -20.90 10.92
CA THR A 523 41.90 -19.69 11.70
C THR A 523 42.38 -18.48 10.92
N GLU A 524 41.44 -17.66 10.46
CA GLU A 524 41.73 -16.45 9.66
C GLU A 524 40.90 -15.26 10.14
N ALA A 525 41.27 -14.07 9.68
CA ALA A 525 40.49 -12.86 9.90
C ALA A 525 39.23 -12.90 9.05
N LEU A 526 38.08 -12.54 9.62
CA LEU A 526 36.79 -12.51 8.94
C LEU A 526 36.85 -11.68 7.64
N ALA A 527 37.45 -10.50 7.70
CA ALA A 527 37.60 -9.61 6.55
C ALA A 527 38.44 -10.19 5.40
N ASP A 528 39.40 -11.08 5.68
CA ASP A 528 40.22 -11.71 4.65
C ASP A 528 39.48 -12.85 3.92
N MET A 529 38.47 -13.42 4.57
CA MET A 529 37.63 -14.51 4.04
C MET A 529 36.34 -14.02 3.40
N SER A 530 36.02 -12.73 3.54
CA SER A 530 34.76 -12.15 3.03
C SER A 530 34.89 -11.77 1.56
N GLN A 531 33.88 -12.09 0.76
CA GLN A 531 33.74 -11.58 -0.60
C GLN A 531 33.34 -10.10 -0.57
N VAL A 532 32.42 -9.76 0.34
CA VAL A 532 31.85 -8.42 0.52
C VAL A 532 31.87 -8.04 1.99
N ILE A 533 32.18 -6.78 2.25
CA ILE A 533 32.07 -6.15 3.56
C ILE A 533 31.13 -4.95 3.41
N PHE A 534 29.96 -5.04 4.01
CA PHE A 534 28.98 -3.98 4.09
C PHE A 534 29.32 -3.07 5.27
N VAL A 535 29.43 -1.76 5.05
CA VAL A 535 29.80 -0.80 6.09
C VAL A 535 28.67 0.18 6.39
N GLY A 536 28.44 0.47 7.67
CA GLY A 536 27.37 1.36 8.12
C GLY A 536 27.56 2.81 7.67
N GLU A 537 26.43 3.51 7.47
CA GLU A 537 26.38 4.87 6.91
C GLU A 537 26.92 5.94 7.89
N SER A 538 26.53 5.87 9.17
CA SER A 538 26.82 6.89 10.18
C SER A 538 27.31 6.32 11.51
N ALA A 539 27.92 7.18 12.32
CA ALA A 539 28.45 6.77 13.61
C ALA A 539 27.33 6.38 14.58
N GLN A 540 27.52 5.29 15.31
CA GLN A 540 26.56 4.74 16.28
C GLN A 540 25.26 4.23 15.65
N ASP A 541 25.27 3.83 14.39
CA ASP A 541 24.14 3.17 13.71
C ASP A 541 24.07 1.67 14.01
N PHE A 542 25.17 1.07 14.46
CA PHE A 542 25.30 -0.34 14.81
C PHE A 542 24.82 -1.30 13.70
N ALA A 543 25.22 -1.02 12.45
CA ALA A 543 24.91 -1.86 11.29
C ALA A 543 25.34 -3.33 11.49
N GLY A 544 24.53 -4.28 11.04
CA GLY A 544 24.77 -5.71 11.26
C GLY A 544 24.38 -6.18 12.67
N THR A 545 23.53 -5.43 13.38
CA THR A 545 22.94 -5.90 14.65
C THR A 545 22.04 -7.12 14.42
N ALA A 546 21.28 -7.11 13.32
CA ALA A 546 20.63 -8.29 12.75
C ALA A 546 21.01 -8.39 11.27
N VAL A 547 21.10 -9.63 10.79
CA VAL A 547 21.31 -9.96 9.38
C VAL A 547 20.42 -11.13 9.02
N GLY A 548 20.02 -11.23 7.77
CA GLY A 548 19.19 -12.31 7.26
C GLY A 548 19.21 -12.33 5.73
N ALA A 549 18.39 -13.20 5.17
CA ALA A 549 18.11 -13.21 3.75
C ALA A 549 16.72 -13.77 3.50
N THR A 550 16.12 -13.37 2.40
CA THR A 550 14.89 -13.94 1.85
C THR A 550 14.79 -13.56 0.38
N ASP A 551 14.04 -14.30 -0.42
CA ASP A 551 13.77 -13.97 -1.83
C ASP A 551 12.54 -13.06 -1.87
N LEU A 552 12.75 -11.75 -1.68
CA LEU A 552 11.66 -10.78 -1.64
C LEU A 552 11.12 -10.49 -3.04
N ASP A 553 11.91 -10.66 -4.09
CA ASP A 553 11.50 -10.34 -5.47
C ASP A 553 11.13 -11.55 -6.34
N GLY A 554 11.16 -12.75 -5.76
CA GLY A 554 10.64 -13.99 -6.37
C GLY A 554 11.50 -14.54 -7.51
N GLN A 555 12.76 -14.14 -7.60
CA GLN A 555 13.68 -14.59 -8.65
C GLN A 555 14.39 -15.91 -8.31
N GLY A 556 14.21 -16.41 -7.09
CA GLY A 556 14.82 -17.61 -6.56
C GLY A 556 16.26 -17.41 -6.07
N ALA A 557 16.80 -16.20 -6.16
CA ALA A 557 18.08 -15.84 -5.57
C ALA A 557 17.83 -15.07 -4.26
N PRO A 558 18.60 -15.34 -3.19
CA PRO A 558 18.38 -14.70 -1.90
C PRO A 558 18.79 -13.21 -1.91
N ASP A 559 17.91 -12.35 -1.41
CA ASP A 559 18.20 -10.95 -1.14
C ASP A 559 18.78 -10.80 0.27
N LEU A 560 19.85 -10.01 0.40
CA LEU A 560 20.55 -9.87 1.67
C LEU A 560 19.94 -8.73 2.49
N VAL A 561 19.59 -9.03 3.74
CA VAL A 561 18.96 -8.07 4.66
C VAL A 561 19.91 -7.75 5.81
N ILE A 562 20.16 -6.46 6.03
CA ILE A 562 21.06 -5.96 7.09
C ILE A 562 20.35 -4.82 7.83
N SER A 563 20.42 -4.79 9.16
CA SER A 563 19.82 -3.70 9.95
C SER A 563 20.84 -2.79 10.61
N SER A 564 20.44 -1.52 10.80
CA SER A 564 21.07 -0.51 11.65
C SER A 564 20.02 0.07 12.62
N PRO A 565 19.78 -0.56 13.78
CA PRO A 565 18.63 -0.23 14.63
C PRO A 565 18.66 1.15 15.27
N THR A 566 19.78 1.86 15.27
CA THR A 566 19.89 3.21 15.84
C THR A 566 20.05 4.30 14.79
N ASN A 567 20.00 3.93 13.51
CA ASN A 567 20.01 4.90 12.42
C ASN A 567 18.87 5.91 12.61
N SER A 568 19.21 7.18 12.37
CA SER A 568 18.28 8.29 12.51
C SER A 568 17.99 8.87 11.14
N THR A 569 16.70 8.97 10.83
CA THR A 569 16.19 9.45 9.55
C THR A 569 15.62 10.86 9.74
N SER A 570 15.07 11.46 8.68
CA SER A 570 14.31 12.71 8.83
C SER A 570 12.98 12.53 9.56
N SER A 571 12.43 11.31 9.57
CA SER A 571 11.15 10.96 10.19
C SER A 571 11.29 10.58 11.67
N ALA A 572 12.39 9.94 12.07
CA ALA A 572 12.60 9.47 13.45
C ALA A 572 14.07 9.51 13.91
N THR A 573 14.28 9.86 15.18
CA THR A 573 15.57 9.74 15.87
C THR A 573 15.72 8.34 16.42
N ALA A 574 16.77 7.63 16.01
CA ALA A 574 16.99 6.22 16.35
C ALA A 574 15.75 5.33 16.09
N GLY A 575 15.02 5.62 15.01
CA GLY A 575 13.91 4.78 14.57
C GLY A 575 14.38 3.43 14.04
N GLY A 576 15.62 3.37 13.55
CA GLY A 576 16.21 2.20 12.92
C GLY A 576 15.98 2.20 11.42
N ARG A 577 16.87 1.52 10.69
CA ARG A 577 16.77 1.30 9.25
C ARG A 577 17.15 -0.14 8.91
N VAL A 578 16.44 -0.73 7.97
CA VAL A 578 16.77 -2.01 7.34
C VAL A 578 17.18 -1.77 5.89
N TYR A 579 18.20 -2.46 5.43
CA TYR A 579 18.77 -2.38 4.09
C TYR A 579 18.64 -3.73 3.43
N VAL A 580 18.19 -3.74 2.17
CA VAL A 580 18.08 -4.93 1.34
C VAL A 580 18.92 -4.73 0.09
N PHE A 581 19.80 -5.68 -0.19
CA PHE A 581 20.55 -5.78 -1.42
C PHE A 581 19.96 -6.90 -2.27
N MET A 582 19.35 -6.53 -3.38
CA MET A 582 18.89 -7.47 -4.39
C MET A 582 20.09 -7.91 -5.24
N ASP A 583 20.00 -9.05 -5.93
CA ASP A 583 21.03 -9.51 -6.90
C ASP A 583 22.47 -9.54 -6.32
N SER A 584 22.62 -10.08 -5.11
CA SER A 584 23.85 -9.96 -4.32
C SER A 584 25.09 -10.68 -4.87
N ALA A 585 24.94 -11.57 -5.86
CA ALA A 585 26.01 -12.33 -6.53
C ALA A 585 27.13 -11.47 -7.15
N ALA A 586 26.81 -10.24 -7.57
CA ALA A 586 27.76 -9.34 -8.24
C ALA A 586 28.59 -8.49 -7.28
N LEU A 587 28.21 -8.45 -5.99
CA LEU A 587 28.84 -7.60 -5.00
C LEU A 587 30.24 -8.13 -4.65
N VAL A 588 31.23 -7.23 -4.58
CA VAL A 588 32.61 -7.56 -4.19
C VAL A 588 33.27 -6.39 -3.49
N GLY A 589 34.14 -6.67 -2.54
CA GLY A 589 34.93 -5.64 -1.85
C GLY A 589 34.17 -4.95 -0.73
N GLU A 590 34.29 -3.64 -0.61
CA GLU A 590 33.63 -2.85 0.45
C GLU A 590 32.47 -2.06 -0.16
N VAL A 591 31.28 -2.24 0.40
CA VAL A 591 30.01 -1.64 -0.07
C VAL A 591 29.39 -0.84 1.07
N ASP A 592 29.03 0.41 0.81
CA ASP A 592 28.35 1.26 1.79
C ASP A 592 26.85 0.89 1.84
N LEU A 593 26.27 0.79 3.03
CA LEU A 593 24.82 0.48 3.16
C LEU A 593 23.92 1.51 2.48
N SER A 594 24.40 2.72 2.23
CA SER A 594 23.68 3.71 1.44
C SER A 594 23.51 3.34 -0.04
N GLU A 595 24.17 2.29 -0.51
CA GLU A 595 24.03 1.74 -1.86
C GLU A 595 22.97 0.63 -1.96
N ALA A 596 22.33 0.24 -0.86
CA ALA A 596 21.26 -0.76 -0.86
C ALA A 596 20.11 -0.39 -1.80
N ASP A 597 19.55 -1.40 -2.47
CA ASP A 597 18.47 -1.25 -3.45
C ASP A 597 17.17 -0.81 -2.76
N LEU A 598 16.84 -1.43 -1.62
CA LEU A 598 15.70 -1.07 -0.79
C LEU A 598 16.15 -0.68 0.62
N LYS A 599 15.58 0.39 1.15
CA LYS A 599 15.78 0.87 2.52
C LYS A 599 14.43 1.07 3.19
N ILE A 600 14.32 0.57 4.41
CA ILE A 600 13.08 0.55 5.18
C ILE A 600 13.31 1.33 6.47
N ASP A 601 12.63 2.46 6.62
CA ASP A 601 12.82 3.43 7.70
C ASP A 601 11.80 3.25 8.82
N GLY A 602 12.27 3.22 10.06
CA GLY A 602 11.39 3.29 11.23
C GLY A 602 10.74 4.66 11.36
N THR A 603 9.43 4.68 11.66
CA THR A 603 8.62 5.90 11.72
C THR A 603 8.47 6.49 13.13
N GLU A 604 8.88 5.76 14.17
CA GLU A 604 8.78 6.19 15.57
C GLU A 604 10.17 6.38 16.22
N ASP A 605 10.32 7.47 16.98
CA ASP A 605 11.54 7.75 17.76
C ASP A 605 11.89 6.59 18.70
N ALA A 606 13.13 6.12 18.64
CA ALA A 606 13.65 5.02 19.48
C ALA A 606 12.89 3.69 19.34
N ALA A 607 12.15 3.47 18.25
CA ALA A 607 11.54 2.17 17.94
C ALA A 607 12.58 1.07 17.71
N GLN A 608 13.73 1.45 17.17
CA GLN A 608 14.86 0.58 16.86
C GLN A 608 14.45 -0.66 16.05
N ILE A 609 13.78 -0.43 14.92
CA ILE A 609 13.39 -1.52 14.03
C ILE A 609 14.62 -2.30 13.56
N GLY A 610 14.46 -3.60 13.33
CA GLY A 610 15.52 -4.48 12.85
C GLY A 610 16.47 -4.96 13.95
N LEU A 611 16.05 -4.97 15.22
CA LEU A 611 16.82 -5.64 16.28
C LEU A 611 16.82 -7.17 16.14
N SER A 612 15.81 -7.70 15.46
CA SER A 612 15.74 -9.08 14.98
C SER A 612 15.19 -9.05 13.55
N LEU A 613 15.60 -10.02 12.74
CA LEU A 613 15.16 -10.21 11.36
C LEU A 613 15.01 -11.70 11.12
N THR A 614 14.01 -12.08 10.34
CA THR A 614 13.97 -13.41 9.72
C THR A 614 13.27 -13.31 8.37
N GLY A 615 13.88 -13.91 7.35
CA GLY A 615 13.14 -14.30 6.17
C GLY A 615 12.14 -15.38 6.55
N VAL A 616 10.96 -15.33 5.96
CA VAL A 616 9.96 -16.39 6.04
C VAL A 616 9.51 -16.72 4.63
N SER A 617 8.83 -17.85 4.46
CA SER A 617 8.12 -18.11 3.21
C SER A 617 6.93 -17.14 3.10
N ASP A 618 5.93 -17.49 2.30
CA ASP A 618 4.69 -16.72 2.20
C ASP A 618 3.93 -16.76 3.53
N VAL A 619 3.64 -15.60 4.12
CA VAL A 619 2.75 -15.47 5.29
C VAL A 619 1.48 -14.67 4.98
N ASN A 620 1.28 -14.23 3.74
CA ASN A 620 0.16 -13.37 3.31
C ASN A 620 -0.75 -14.02 2.25
N GLY A 621 -0.42 -15.23 1.78
CA GLY A 621 -1.12 -16.00 0.75
C GLY A 621 -0.64 -15.75 -0.68
N ASP A 622 0.52 -15.12 -0.88
CA ASP A 622 1.14 -14.85 -2.17
C ASP A 622 2.28 -15.85 -2.50
N PRO A 623 2.87 -15.87 -3.71
CA PRO A 623 3.89 -16.85 -4.05
C PRO A 623 5.31 -16.46 -3.63
N TYR A 624 5.50 -15.34 -2.94
CA TYR A 624 6.80 -14.73 -2.64
C TYR A 624 7.19 -14.95 -1.17
N GLY A 625 8.49 -14.81 -0.87
CA GLY A 625 8.97 -14.87 0.50
C GLY A 625 8.80 -13.51 1.19
N ASP A 626 8.47 -13.51 2.47
CA ASP A 626 8.32 -12.28 3.24
C ASP A 626 9.48 -12.03 4.20
N LEU A 627 9.56 -10.82 4.75
CA LEU A 627 10.54 -10.43 5.77
C LEU A 627 9.84 -9.99 7.05
N LEU A 628 10.22 -10.60 8.18
CA LEU A 628 9.81 -10.15 9.50
C LEU A 628 10.89 -9.25 10.12
N ILE A 629 10.48 -8.06 10.56
CA ILE A 629 11.34 -7.05 11.20
C ILE A 629 10.88 -6.81 12.64
N GLY A 630 11.68 -7.24 13.61
CA GLY A 630 11.38 -7.02 15.02
C GLY A 630 11.75 -5.61 15.49
N ALA A 631 10.84 -4.98 16.21
CA ALA A 631 10.99 -3.66 16.80
C ALA A 631 10.57 -3.68 18.29
N PRO A 632 11.30 -4.40 19.16
CA PRO A 632 10.89 -4.65 20.55
C PRO A 632 10.72 -3.40 21.41
N TYR A 633 11.21 -2.23 20.97
CA TYR A 633 11.08 -0.96 21.68
C TYR A 633 10.07 0.02 21.08
N GLN A 634 9.41 -0.33 19.98
CA GLN A 634 8.31 0.45 19.40
C GLN A 634 7.14 0.57 20.40
N GLY A 635 6.46 1.72 20.40
CA GLY A 635 5.38 2.03 21.35
C GLY A 635 5.85 2.39 22.77
N GLY A 636 7.15 2.70 22.94
CA GLY A 636 7.77 2.98 24.24
C GLY A 636 8.31 1.73 24.94
N THR A 637 8.63 1.84 26.25
CA THR A 637 9.44 0.86 27.01
C THR A 637 8.99 -0.60 26.84
N SER A 638 9.63 -1.28 25.88
CA SER A 638 9.45 -2.68 25.53
C SER A 638 8.03 -3.10 25.13
N ALA A 639 7.18 -2.21 24.60
CA ALA A 639 5.84 -2.57 24.11
C ALA A 639 5.94 -3.54 22.92
N GLY A 640 6.82 -3.20 21.98
CA GLY A 640 7.30 -4.05 20.90
C GLY A 640 6.35 -4.09 19.70
N ALA A 641 6.89 -4.44 18.55
CA ALA A 641 6.14 -4.70 17.33
C ALA A 641 6.94 -5.65 16.43
N VAL A 642 6.26 -6.26 15.47
CA VAL A 642 6.85 -6.98 14.35
C VAL A 642 6.21 -6.45 13.09
N HIS A 643 7.03 -6.02 12.13
CA HIS A 643 6.58 -5.59 10.82
C HIS A 643 6.79 -6.73 9.83
N LEU A 644 5.75 -7.04 9.06
CA LEU A 644 5.77 -7.98 7.96
C LEU A 644 5.92 -7.13 6.71
N VAL A 645 7.04 -7.31 6.01
CA VAL A 645 7.31 -6.71 4.71
C VAL A 645 7.06 -7.78 3.67
N PHE A 646 6.11 -7.52 2.77
CA PHE A 646 5.70 -8.51 1.79
C PHE A 646 6.64 -8.54 0.59
N GLY A 647 7.05 -9.74 0.19
CA GLY A 647 7.80 -9.95 -1.06
C GLY A 647 6.89 -9.75 -2.27
N ALA A 648 7.41 -9.27 -3.39
CA ALA A 648 6.65 -8.99 -4.61
C ALA A 648 7.47 -9.33 -5.85
N GLY A 649 6.85 -9.97 -6.84
CA GLY A 649 7.52 -10.31 -8.11
C GLY A 649 7.98 -9.08 -8.89
N GLN A 650 9.15 -9.21 -9.53
CA GLN A 650 9.72 -8.23 -10.47
C GLN A 650 9.27 -8.34 -11.93
#